data_AF-A0A2U0RZI7-F1
#
_entry.id   AF-A0A2U0RZI7-F1
#
_cell.length_a   1.000
_cell.length_b   1.000
_cell.length_c   1.000
_cell.angle_alpha   90.00
_cell.angle_beta   90.00
_cell.angle_gamma   90.00
#
_symmetry.space_group_name_H-M   'P 1'
#
loop_
_entity.id
_entity.type
_entity.pdbx_description
1 polymer ?
#
loop_
_entity_poly.entity_id
_entity_poly.type
_entity_poly.pdbx_seq_one_letter_code
_entity_poly.pdbx_strand_id
1 'polypeptide(L)'
;MSKMFNSTNKKIILGVILLVVLIGASYGAYSLFFASEPETTEPENTEPETTEPEDTEPEDTEPETSEPEDTVVTVVDKTGAAVNVTLPVERIVAIAGIEFICALGCEDALVGRAELTTDEQAILPSSVLDLPVVAETSFSVNLELILEQDPELVIASEGLDDQIRAQLEDAGVAVFEESTTYPRRETFIQNLGLILDAEVEADAFIVYESYYEDIVKERVANLTESEKPTVYFEWYMPWYSTGDNGSYNEMISTAGGVNIAASESGEPVVLSAEYVADENPDMIVRMLTFYDGEDLASYQTLRNTLLNEPALNETTAVKTEQVYIIKNTALVARRPIGLLYLAKWFHPDLFDDIDPAAIHEDYVKTFFGNDPSGVFVYPDEPIEPEPEPETITVVDAKGNQVTVTLPVDRIICLNPGLTELLCALGGENNIIGRDDGSTFPNSVSEKPVVGETSYTPNLELILELEPDFLFADTMLSYKTEELETIRSAGIPVVMESASNFTRMPDIIEYLGLILDNSEKAEELVEFMAYYENLVLERVENLTETEKPKVYIEWHEEWLSFAEGSSSHDIIVKAGATNIAAGTSESSSPTLSPEFVTEQDPDVIIRMASSGSNFTGIQTLRDELLTRSGLSGTTAVTEDQVYVYASVVFQGLRYPIGLLYWAKWFNPSLFADVNPNEIHEDMIQEFFGEELEDVYAYPEIVTVMDGNNAEITVNLPVERIVSINSGLTEILCALGCQDKIVGRDQSSTLPPSVLDIPVIGENSYLPNVELVLELEPDLLFADSMLPYNTEVYDQLKAAGIPIFISDPSDPEPTAHSNETVIDFSCKLVSKIASIVGAQETASTYVDYIQYYNELVQERLENLTEADKPKVLLEWYSPYETFVTPGLDQAGGINIAENQTEYAPVLSTEFVVEQNPDIIIRAISSLNHEEADFVDMQNEIMSRPELSDVNAILNGQVYVYDWVARGGIRCVVGYLYWAKWCQPSLFEDIDPAAVSSELNQMFFGTNIPGVYAYP
;
A
#
# COMPACT_ATOMS: atom_id res chain seq x y z
N MET A 1 16.24 -22.34 -53.66
CA MET A 1 15.65 -21.07 -53.23
C MET A 1 16.23 -19.83 -53.95
N SER A 2 17.23 -19.96 -54.82
CA SER A 2 17.82 -18.86 -55.62
C SER A 2 17.12 -18.63 -56.99
N LYS A 3 15.80 -18.90 -57.08
CA LYS A 3 15.00 -18.65 -58.30
C LYS A 3 13.64 -17.99 -58.02
N MET A 4 13.42 -17.51 -56.79
CA MET A 4 12.17 -16.88 -56.36
C MET A 4 12.28 -15.37 -56.11
N PHE A 5 13.44 -14.75 -56.38
CA PHE A 5 13.70 -13.33 -56.10
C PHE A 5 13.57 -12.40 -57.32
N ASN A 6 13.55 -12.91 -58.55
CA ASN A 6 13.56 -12.06 -59.75
C ASN A 6 12.14 -11.63 -60.24
N SER A 7 11.07 -12.10 -59.59
CA SER A 7 9.68 -11.72 -59.92
C SER A 7 9.02 -10.82 -58.87
N THR A 8 9.73 -10.52 -57.78
CA THR A 8 9.19 -9.74 -56.65
C THR A 8 9.39 -8.24 -56.88
N ASN A 9 10.52 -7.83 -57.49
CA ASN A 9 10.79 -6.40 -57.74
C ASN A 9 9.86 -5.79 -58.80
N LYS A 10 9.45 -6.56 -59.82
CA LYS A 10 8.38 -6.13 -60.75
C LYS A 10 6.99 -6.05 -60.12
N LYS A 11 6.75 -6.74 -58.99
CA LYS A 11 5.47 -6.70 -58.26
C LYS A 11 5.41 -5.59 -57.22
N ILE A 12 6.56 -5.12 -56.72
CA ILE A 12 6.65 -3.98 -55.82
C ILE A 12 6.44 -2.69 -56.61
N ILE A 13 7.08 -2.53 -57.77
CA ILE A 13 6.80 -1.42 -58.70
C ILE A 13 5.35 -1.48 -59.20
N LEU A 14 4.81 -2.65 -59.57
CA LEU A 14 3.37 -2.78 -59.87
C LEU A 14 2.48 -2.50 -58.65
N GLY A 15 2.96 -2.74 -57.43
CA GLY A 15 2.24 -2.56 -56.18
C GLY A 15 2.14 -1.08 -55.79
N VAL A 16 3.22 -0.31 -55.98
CA VAL A 16 3.25 1.14 -55.83
C VAL A 16 2.42 1.81 -56.94
N ILE A 17 2.52 1.35 -58.18
CA ILE A 17 1.65 1.79 -59.28
C ILE A 17 0.16 1.45 -58.99
N LEU A 18 -0.14 0.27 -58.42
CA LEU A 18 -1.51 -0.08 -58.01
C LEU A 18 -2.00 0.82 -56.86
N LEU A 19 -1.11 1.19 -55.94
CA LEU A 19 -1.40 2.10 -54.82
C LEU A 19 -1.71 3.51 -55.33
N VAL A 20 -0.94 4.01 -56.31
CA VAL A 20 -1.19 5.30 -56.99
C VAL A 20 -2.53 5.27 -57.75
N VAL A 21 -2.87 4.17 -58.42
CA VAL A 21 -4.18 4.00 -59.09
C VAL A 21 -5.33 3.90 -58.07
N LEU A 22 -5.11 3.28 -56.90
CA LEU A 22 -6.12 3.15 -55.85
C LEU A 22 -6.32 4.45 -55.04
N ILE A 23 -5.26 5.22 -54.80
CA ILE A 23 -5.30 6.52 -54.09
C ILE A 23 -5.85 7.63 -55.01
N GLY A 24 -5.52 7.60 -56.31
CA GLY A 24 -6.12 8.50 -57.30
C GLY A 24 -7.63 8.28 -57.48
N ALA A 25 -8.12 7.05 -57.27
CA ALA A 25 -9.55 6.73 -57.30
C ALA A 25 -10.31 7.19 -56.04
N SER A 26 -9.64 7.32 -54.87
CA SER A 26 -10.26 7.79 -53.62
C SER A 26 -10.30 9.32 -53.48
N TYR A 27 -9.41 10.07 -54.14
CA TYR A 27 -9.51 11.54 -54.21
C TYR A 27 -10.63 12.05 -55.13
N GLY A 28 -11.03 11.27 -56.14
CA GLY A 28 -12.19 11.57 -57.00
C GLY A 28 -13.56 11.47 -56.33
N ALA A 29 -13.63 10.92 -55.11
CA ALA A 29 -14.87 10.69 -54.37
C ALA A 29 -15.11 11.67 -53.19
N TYR A 30 -14.13 12.51 -52.84
CA TYR A 30 -14.23 13.45 -51.70
C TYR A 30 -14.57 14.91 -52.08
N SER A 31 -14.68 15.24 -53.37
CA SER A 31 -15.09 16.58 -53.86
C SER A 31 -16.61 16.77 -54.07
N LEU A 32 -17.44 15.84 -53.60
CA LEU A 32 -18.90 15.84 -53.81
C LEU A 32 -19.70 15.80 -52.51
N PHE A 33 -19.22 16.39 -51.42
CA PHE A 33 -20.03 16.63 -50.22
C PHE A 33 -19.48 17.84 -49.47
N PHE A 34 -19.80 19.07 -49.91
CA PHE A 34 -20.00 20.26 -49.05
C PHE A 34 -20.36 21.49 -49.91
N ALA A 35 -21.26 22.31 -49.35
CA ALA A 35 -21.66 23.67 -49.72
C ALA A 35 -22.89 23.86 -50.65
N SER A 36 -23.91 24.41 -50.00
CA SER A 36 -25.22 24.86 -50.42
C SER A 36 -25.23 26.23 -51.16
N GLU A 37 -26.19 26.34 -52.08
CA GLU A 37 -26.79 27.48 -52.80
C GLU A 37 -26.85 28.87 -52.09
N PRO A 38 -26.93 30.02 -52.84
CA PRO A 38 -28.18 30.38 -53.54
C PRO A 38 -28.17 31.22 -54.85
N GLU A 39 -29.31 31.08 -55.54
CA GLU A 39 -30.11 32.05 -56.34
C GLU A 39 -29.74 32.49 -57.78
N THR A 40 -30.51 31.90 -58.71
CA THR A 40 -31.26 32.50 -59.84
C THR A 40 -30.54 33.05 -61.09
N THR A 41 -30.73 32.36 -62.22
CA THR A 41 -31.62 32.79 -63.34
C THR A 41 -31.68 31.72 -64.44
N GLU A 42 -32.89 31.19 -64.67
CA GLU A 42 -33.32 30.34 -65.81
C GLU A 42 -33.52 31.19 -67.11
N PRO A 43 -33.87 30.61 -68.28
CA PRO A 43 -33.54 29.29 -68.86
C PRO A 43 -33.27 29.34 -70.40
N GLU A 44 -32.86 28.21 -71.01
CA GLU A 44 -33.44 27.62 -72.24
C GLU A 44 -32.59 26.38 -72.61
N ASN A 45 -33.03 25.16 -72.29
CA ASN A 45 -33.95 24.30 -73.05
C ASN A 45 -33.32 23.74 -74.34
N THR A 46 -32.80 22.51 -74.30
CA THR A 46 -33.41 21.34 -74.98
C THR A 46 -32.64 20.06 -74.67
N GLU A 47 -33.40 19.08 -74.23
CA GLU A 47 -33.06 17.67 -73.97
C GLU A 47 -33.12 16.86 -75.30
N PRO A 48 -32.98 15.53 -75.31
CA PRO A 48 -31.74 14.76 -75.47
C PRO A 48 -31.76 13.90 -76.75
N GLU A 49 -30.69 13.17 -77.08
CA GLU A 49 -30.89 11.88 -77.77
C GLU A 49 -29.79 10.86 -77.46
N THR A 50 -30.28 9.73 -76.94
CA THR A 50 -29.66 8.44 -76.72
C THR A 50 -29.30 7.76 -78.06
N THR A 51 -28.19 7.03 -78.12
CA THR A 51 -28.19 5.64 -78.64
C THR A 51 -26.91 4.90 -78.28
N GLU A 52 -27.15 3.68 -77.80
CA GLU A 52 -26.26 2.53 -77.58
C GLU A 52 -25.57 1.99 -78.86
N PRO A 53 -24.68 0.98 -78.75
CA PRO A 53 -23.49 0.80 -79.58
C PRO A 53 -23.67 -0.19 -80.74
N GLU A 54 -22.75 -0.19 -81.71
CA GLU A 54 -22.55 -1.31 -82.62
C GLU A 54 -21.06 -1.62 -82.83
N ASP A 55 -20.70 -2.79 -82.32
CA ASP A 55 -19.79 -3.82 -82.87
C ASP A 55 -19.21 -3.58 -84.28
N THR A 56 -17.88 -3.58 -84.38
CA THR A 56 -17.15 -4.35 -85.40
C THR A 56 -15.70 -4.62 -84.97
N GLU A 57 -15.35 -5.91 -84.92
CA GLU A 57 -14.01 -6.50 -84.80
C GLU A 57 -13.07 -6.18 -86.01
N PRO A 58 -11.76 -6.46 -85.91
CA PRO A 58 -10.68 -5.58 -86.37
C PRO A 58 -10.15 -5.89 -87.77
N GLU A 59 -9.53 -4.88 -88.41
CA GLU A 59 -8.61 -5.08 -89.53
C GLU A 59 -7.16 -4.88 -89.06
N ASP A 60 -6.34 -5.91 -89.31
CA ASP A 60 -4.89 -5.92 -89.24
C ASP A 60 -4.29 -4.80 -90.11
N THR A 61 -3.61 -3.84 -89.48
CA THR A 61 -2.60 -3.01 -90.14
C THR A 61 -1.37 -2.95 -89.26
N GLU A 62 -0.27 -3.55 -89.73
CA GLU A 62 1.09 -3.34 -89.21
C GLU A 62 1.37 -1.83 -89.14
N PRO A 63 1.91 -1.29 -88.03
CA PRO A 63 2.27 0.11 -87.97
C PRO A 63 3.60 0.35 -88.71
N GLU A 64 3.57 1.33 -89.60
CA GLU A 64 4.75 1.97 -90.17
C GLU A 64 5.63 2.57 -89.05
N THR A 65 6.93 2.35 -89.13
CA THR A 65 7.94 3.01 -88.30
C THR A 65 8.08 4.48 -88.72
N SER A 66 7.52 5.40 -87.93
CA SER A 66 7.87 6.83 -87.97
C SER A 66 9.14 7.07 -87.14
N GLU A 67 10.10 7.81 -87.68
CA GLU A 67 11.22 8.36 -86.90
C GLU A 67 10.68 9.25 -85.76
N PRO A 68 11.28 9.24 -84.55
CA PRO A 68 10.81 10.07 -83.45
C PRO A 68 11.05 11.55 -83.78
N GLU A 69 10.02 12.39 -83.58
CA GLU A 69 10.16 13.85 -83.65
C GLU A 69 10.86 14.36 -82.37
N ASP A 70 12.00 15.04 -82.53
CA ASP A 70 12.69 15.74 -81.43
C ASP A 70 11.70 16.68 -80.71
N THR A 71 11.44 16.40 -79.43
CA THR A 71 10.51 17.19 -78.61
C THR A 71 11.31 18.08 -77.66
N VAL A 72 11.00 19.39 -77.63
CA VAL A 72 11.67 20.34 -76.72
C VAL A 72 10.83 20.53 -75.46
N VAL A 73 11.41 20.21 -74.30
CA VAL A 73 10.83 20.47 -72.98
C VAL A 73 11.44 21.75 -72.40
N THR A 74 10.61 22.60 -71.79
CA THR A 74 11.04 23.82 -71.11
C THR A 74 10.70 23.72 -69.62
N VAL A 75 11.71 23.79 -68.75
CA VAL A 75 11.54 23.89 -67.30
C VAL A 75 12.05 25.24 -66.77
N VAL A 76 11.67 25.60 -65.54
CA VAL A 76 12.18 26.80 -64.86
C VAL A 76 13.01 26.38 -63.66
N ASP A 77 14.29 26.75 -63.71
CA ASP A 77 15.27 26.38 -62.69
C ASP A 77 15.19 27.27 -61.43
N LYS A 78 16.09 27.09 -60.46
CA LYS A 78 16.12 27.89 -59.21
C LYS A 78 16.34 29.38 -59.45
N THR A 79 17.16 29.72 -60.45
CA THR A 79 17.50 31.10 -60.81
C THR A 79 16.33 31.85 -61.46
N GLY A 80 15.28 31.12 -61.87
CA GLY A 80 14.15 31.64 -62.62
C GLY A 80 14.39 31.63 -64.14
N ALA A 81 15.47 31.01 -64.61
CA ALA A 81 15.78 30.88 -66.03
C ALA A 81 14.95 29.74 -66.66
N ALA A 82 14.48 29.97 -67.88
CA ALA A 82 13.83 28.94 -68.69
C ALA A 82 14.90 28.08 -69.38
N VAL A 83 14.96 26.80 -69.02
CA VAL A 83 15.92 25.82 -69.55
C VAL A 83 15.21 24.97 -70.60
N ASN A 84 15.68 25.02 -71.85
CA ASN A 84 15.13 24.23 -72.95
C ASN A 84 16.01 23.01 -73.19
N VAL A 85 15.44 21.81 -73.08
CA VAL A 85 16.12 20.54 -73.30
C VAL A 85 15.45 19.82 -74.48
N THR A 86 16.25 19.30 -75.40
CA THR A 86 15.74 18.51 -76.54
C THR A 86 15.76 17.03 -76.14
N LEU A 87 14.62 16.36 -76.27
CA LEU A 87 14.46 14.95 -75.90
C LEU A 87 14.59 14.00 -77.12
N PRO A 88 15.11 12.78 -76.91
CA PRO A 88 15.67 12.28 -75.65
C PRO A 88 17.04 12.90 -75.34
N VAL A 89 17.32 13.16 -74.06
CA VAL A 89 18.66 13.59 -73.61
C VAL A 89 19.51 12.35 -73.32
N GLU A 90 20.63 12.19 -74.00
CA GLU A 90 21.48 10.99 -73.92
C GLU A 90 22.85 11.27 -73.28
N ARG A 91 23.24 12.54 -73.12
CA ARG A 91 24.57 12.93 -72.61
C ARG A 91 24.48 13.97 -71.51
N ILE A 92 24.44 13.52 -70.26
CA ILE A 92 24.28 14.34 -69.07
C ILE A 92 25.58 14.36 -68.24
N VAL A 93 26.01 15.56 -67.86
CA VAL A 93 26.99 15.72 -66.79
C VAL A 93 26.26 16.12 -65.50
N ALA A 94 26.33 15.27 -64.48
CA ALA A 94 25.68 15.50 -63.19
C ALA A 94 26.70 15.97 -62.14
N ILE A 95 26.73 17.27 -61.88
CA ILE A 95 27.54 17.89 -60.83
C ILE A 95 26.78 17.86 -59.49
N ALA A 96 25.45 17.80 -59.55
CA ALA A 96 24.58 17.51 -58.42
C ALA A 96 23.44 16.58 -58.84
N GLY A 97 22.71 16.03 -57.86
CA GLY A 97 21.48 15.27 -58.11
C GLY A 97 21.67 13.85 -58.64
N ILE A 98 22.88 13.29 -58.58
CA ILE A 98 23.19 11.99 -59.18
C ILE A 98 22.38 10.83 -58.59
N GLU A 99 22.11 10.83 -57.27
CA GLU A 99 21.22 9.84 -56.64
C GLU A 99 19.80 9.90 -57.23
N PHE A 100 19.28 11.09 -57.54
CA PHE A 100 17.93 11.24 -58.12
C PHE A 100 17.89 10.71 -59.55
N ILE A 101 18.89 11.04 -60.39
CA ILE A 101 18.96 10.55 -61.77
C ILE A 101 18.98 9.00 -61.79
N CYS A 102 19.74 8.40 -60.88
CA CYS A 102 19.80 6.94 -60.75
C CYS A 102 18.51 6.36 -60.16
N ALA A 103 17.88 7.01 -59.19
CA ALA A 103 16.60 6.57 -58.62
C ALA A 103 15.46 6.58 -59.66
N LEU A 104 15.55 7.46 -60.67
CA LEU A 104 14.66 7.50 -61.83
C LEU A 104 15.03 6.50 -62.94
N GLY A 105 16.08 5.68 -62.75
CA GLY A 105 16.51 4.66 -63.73
C GLY A 105 17.15 5.24 -65.00
N CYS A 106 17.70 6.45 -64.91
CA CYS A 106 18.25 7.20 -66.05
C CYS A 106 19.78 7.29 -66.04
N GLU A 107 20.46 6.36 -65.36
CA GLU A 107 21.92 6.37 -65.21
C GLU A 107 22.68 6.19 -66.54
N ASP A 108 22.05 5.59 -67.55
CA ASP A 108 22.67 5.34 -68.86
C ASP A 108 22.95 6.63 -69.65
N ALA A 109 22.25 7.73 -69.33
CA ALA A 109 22.48 9.04 -69.94
C ALA A 109 23.69 9.79 -69.33
N LEU A 110 24.26 9.31 -68.23
CA LEU A 110 25.36 10.00 -67.55
C LEU A 110 26.71 9.79 -68.26
N VAL A 111 27.42 10.88 -68.54
CA VAL A 111 28.75 10.87 -69.18
C VAL A 111 29.85 11.52 -68.34
N GLY A 112 29.50 12.17 -67.23
CA GLY A 112 30.44 12.72 -66.25
C GLY A 112 29.75 13.08 -64.94
N ARG A 113 30.50 13.07 -63.84
CA ARG A 113 29.96 13.29 -62.50
C ARG A 113 30.87 14.13 -61.59
N ALA A 114 30.34 14.61 -60.49
CA ALA A 114 31.14 15.08 -59.36
C ALA A 114 31.80 13.93 -58.58
N GLU A 115 32.73 14.26 -57.68
CA GLU A 115 33.28 13.34 -56.70
C GLU A 115 32.17 12.77 -55.81
N LEU A 116 32.22 11.47 -55.51
CA LEU A 116 31.19 10.77 -54.73
C LEU A 116 31.65 10.50 -53.30
N THR A 117 30.75 10.63 -52.33
CA THR A 117 30.99 10.20 -50.95
C THR A 117 31.04 8.68 -50.84
N THR A 118 31.54 8.14 -49.72
CA THR A 118 31.67 6.68 -49.55
C THR A 118 30.30 5.98 -49.56
N ASP A 119 29.27 6.62 -49.02
CA ASP A 119 27.90 6.08 -49.00
C ASP A 119 27.16 6.22 -50.32
N GLU A 120 27.51 7.18 -51.17
CA GLU A 120 27.06 7.23 -52.57
C GLU A 120 27.73 6.10 -53.37
N GLN A 121 29.05 5.90 -53.21
CA GLN A 121 29.79 4.83 -53.87
C GLN A 121 29.26 3.43 -53.52
N ALA A 122 28.72 3.26 -52.31
CA ALA A 122 28.15 2.00 -51.85
C ALA A 122 26.84 1.63 -52.57
N ILE A 123 26.06 2.62 -53.02
CA ILE A 123 24.71 2.40 -53.54
C ILE A 123 24.60 2.60 -55.05
N LEU A 124 25.45 3.44 -55.65
CA LEU A 124 25.39 3.75 -57.08
C LEU A 124 25.92 2.59 -57.93
N PRO A 125 25.33 2.36 -59.13
CA PRO A 125 25.74 1.27 -60.00
C PRO A 125 27.17 1.48 -60.54
N SER A 126 27.88 0.39 -60.82
CA SER A 126 29.27 0.46 -61.31
C SER A 126 29.43 1.29 -62.59
N SER A 127 28.40 1.34 -63.45
CA SER A 127 28.35 2.20 -64.64
C SER A 127 28.57 3.67 -64.31
N VAL A 128 28.08 4.14 -63.16
CA VAL A 128 28.22 5.52 -62.68
C VAL A 128 29.56 5.73 -61.96
N LEU A 129 30.02 4.74 -61.20
CA LEU A 129 31.30 4.82 -60.47
C LEU A 129 32.48 5.01 -61.43
N ASP A 130 32.44 4.37 -62.59
CA ASP A 130 33.49 4.40 -63.63
C ASP A 130 33.48 5.69 -64.49
N LEU A 131 32.49 6.57 -64.32
CA LEU A 131 32.40 7.82 -65.09
C LEU A 131 33.52 8.82 -64.73
N PRO A 132 33.95 9.66 -65.69
CA PRO A 132 34.89 10.75 -65.44
C PRO A 132 34.42 11.70 -64.35
N VAL A 133 35.33 11.98 -63.39
CA VAL A 133 35.12 13.02 -62.37
C VAL A 133 35.45 14.38 -62.98
N VAL A 134 34.46 15.24 -63.10
CA VAL A 134 34.56 16.56 -63.74
C VAL A 134 34.40 17.73 -62.76
N ALA A 135 34.08 17.44 -61.50
CA ALA A 135 33.98 18.41 -60.42
C ALA A 135 34.37 17.78 -59.08
N GLU A 136 35.07 18.54 -58.22
CA GLU A 136 35.33 18.11 -56.83
C GLU A 136 34.11 18.38 -55.94
N THR A 137 33.44 19.50 -56.17
CA THR A 137 32.18 19.90 -55.52
C THR A 137 31.38 20.75 -56.51
N SER A 138 30.12 21.06 -56.20
CA SER A 138 29.32 22.00 -57.00
C SER A 138 29.93 23.40 -57.15
N PHE A 139 30.84 23.77 -56.24
CA PHE A 139 31.55 25.06 -56.27
C PHE A 139 32.95 24.96 -56.88
N SER A 140 33.43 23.75 -57.16
CA SER A 140 34.76 23.45 -57.70
C SER A 140 34.63 22.59 -58.95
N VAL A 141 34.29 23.25 -60.05
CA VAL A 141 33.92 22.63 -61.33
C VAL A 141 35.03 22.79 -62.36
N ASN A 142 35.34 21.74 -63.13
CA ASN A 142 36.30 21.79 -64.22
C ASN A 142 35.59 21.86 -65.58
N LEU A 143 35.40 23.08 -66.09
CA LEU A 143 34.73 23.34 -67.36
C LEU A 143 35.34 22.59 -68.55
N GLU A 144 36.67 22.48 -68.62
CA GLU A 144 37.35 21.78 -69.73
C GLU A 144 36.98 20.29 -69.73
N LEU A 145 37.02 19.65 -68.56
CA LEU A 145 36.65 18.23 -68.43
C LEU A 145 35.16 17.98 -68.71
N ILE A 146 34.29 18.93 -68.38
CA ILE A 146 32.86 18.86 -68.71
C ILE A 146 32.67 18.87 -70.22
N LEU A 147 33.23 19.85 -70.93
CA LEU A 147 33.07 19.98 -72.37
C LEU A 147 33.72 18.82 -73.13
N GLU A 148 34.77 18.20 -72.58
CA GLU A 148 35.37 16.97 -73.13
C GLU A 148 34.38 15.78 -73.14
N GLN A 149 33.37 15.79 -72.26
CA GLN A 149 32.32 14.76 -72.26
C GLN A 149 31.24 15.03 -73.30
N ASP A 150 31.32 16.09 -74.11
CA ASP A 150 30.31 16.44 -75.12
C ASP A 150 28.85 16.37 -74.61
N PRO A 151 28.52 17.04 -73.48
CA PRO A 151 27.20 16.93 -72.87
C PRO A 151 26.14 17.76 -73.60
N GLU A 152 24.90 17.29 -73.54
CA GLU A 152 23.70 18.00 -73.97
C GLU A 152 23.08 18.78 -72.81
N LEU A 153 23.28 18.29 -71.58
CA LEU A 153 22.77 18.87 -70.35
C LEU A 153 23.80 18.77 -69.22
N VAL A 154 23.95 19.86 -68.46
CA VAL A 154 24.63 19.88 -67.16
C VAL A 154 23.60 20.12 -66.06
N ILE A 155 23.56 19.22 -65.08
CA ILE A 155 22.74 19.37 -63.87
C ILE A 155 23.65 19.81 -62.73
N ALA A 156 23.35 20.96 -62.13
CA ALA A 156 24.13 21.57 -61.06
C ALA A 156 23.25 21.97 -59.87
N SER A 157 23.85 22.08 -58.68
CA SER A 157 23.18 22.66 -57.52
C SER A 157 23.25 24.19 -57.57
N GLU A 158 22.42 24.85 -56.76
CA GLU A 158 22.47 26.29 -56.55
C GLU A 158 23.89 26.79 -56.21
N GLY A 159 24.30 27.88 -56.87
CA GLY A 159 25.59 28.54 -56.67
C GLY A 159 26.66 28.18 -57.69
N LEU A 160 26.26 27.68 -58.87
CA LEU A 160 27.18 27.55 -60.00
C LEU A 160 27.66 28.95 -60.44
N ASP A 161 28.95 29.09 -60.76
CA ASP A 161 29.48 30.38 -61.21
C ASP A 161 28.81 30.84 -62.52
N ASP A 162 28.27 32.06 -62.51
CA ASP A 162 27.56 32.65 -63.67
C ASP A 162 28.40 32.65 -64.95
N GLN A 163 29.73 32.78 -64.86
CA GLN A 163 30.61 32.74 -66.03
C GLN A 163 30.74 31.31 -66.57
N ILE A 164 30.85 30.32 -65.68
CA ILE A 164 30.87 28.89 -66.08
C ILE A 164 29.55 28.53 -66.76
N ARG A 165 28.42 28.95 -66.19
CA ARG A 165 27.09 28.75 -66.79
C ARG A 165 27.01 29.35 -68.19
N ALA A 166 27.37 30.63 -68.34
CA ALA A 166 27.33 31.30 -69.64
C ALA A 166 28.24 30.62 -70.67
N GLN A 167 29.40 30.09 -70.27
CA GLN A 167 30.31 29.39 -71.16
C GLN A 167 29.78 28.02 -71.63
N LEU A 168 29.07 27.30 -70.76
CA LEU A 168 28.37 26.06 -71.13
C LEU A 168 27.23 26.34 -72.11
N GLU A 169 26.42 27.36 -71.84
CA GLU A 169 25.31 27.79 -72.71
C GLU A 169 25.81 28.29 -74.07
N ASP A 170 26.91 29.06 -74.12
CA ASP A 170 27.56 29.51 -75.36
C ASP A 170 28.13 28.33 -76.18
N ALA A 171 28.48 27.22 -75.52
CA ALA A 171 28.90 25.98 -76.16
C ALA A 171 27.71 25.13 -76.65
N GLY A 172 26.47 25.56 -76.41
CA GLY A 172 25.25 24.87 -76.81
C GLY A 172 24.75 23.81 -75.82
N VAL A 173 25.30 23.78 -74.61
CA VAL A 173 24.92 22.85 -73.55
C VAL A 173 23.83 23.48 -72.68
N ALA A 174 22.73 22.77 -72.44
CA ALA A 174 21.71 23.23 -71.50
C ALA A 174 22.24 23.14 -70.06
N VAL A 175 21.93 24.12 -69.21
CA VAL A 175 22.32 24.11 -67.80
C VAL A 175 21.07 24.18 -66.92
N PHE A 176 20.84 23.13 -66.14
CA PHE A 176 19.75 23.04 -65.18
C PHE A 176 20.31 23.18 -63.76
N GLU A 177 20.12 24.35 -63.17
CA GLU A 177 20.60 24.69 -61.82
C GLU A 177 19.43 24.69 -60.81
N GLU A 178 19.43 23.76 -59.87
CA GLU A 178 18.29 23.58 -58.96
C GLU A 178 18.71 23.24 -57.53
N SER A 179 17.80 23.47 -56.57
CA SER A 179 17.98 23.05 -55.18
C SER A 179 17.38 21.66 -54.93
N THR A 180 18.17 20.78 -54.31
CA THR A 180 17.76 19.42 -53.93
C THR A 180 17.05 19.36 -52.56
N THR A 181 16.90 20.51 -51.89
CA THR A 181 16.29 20.63 -50.55
C THR A 181 14.97 21.41 -50.59
N TYR A 182 14.24 21.41 -49.46
CA TYR A 182 13.01 22.17 -49.31
C TYR A 182 13.25 23.68 -49.48
N PRO A 183 12.32 24.46 -50.09
CA PRO A 183 11.02 24.06 -50.65
C PRO A 183 11.05 23.54 -52.09
N ARG A 184 12.21 23.54 -52.78
CA ARG A 184 12.26 23.23 -54.22
C ARG A 184 12.48 21.77 -54.57
N ARG A 185 12.70 20.90 -53.58
CA ARG A 185 12.93 19.45 -53.77
C ARG A 185 11.89 18.78 -54.67
N GLU A 186 10.60 18.94 -54.39
CA GLU A 186 9.55 18.28 -55.19
C GLU A 186 9.56 18.80 -56.64
N THR A 187 9.68 20.13 -56.81
CA THR A 187 9.82 20.76 -58.13
C THR A 187 11.06 20.27 -58.88
N PHE A 188 12.17 20.04 -58.16
CA PHE A 188 13.38 19.46 -58.74
C PHE A 188 13.12 18.06 -59.30
N ILE A 189 12.49 17.18 -58.52
CA ILE A 189 12.18 15.80 -58.95
C ILE A 189 11.20 15.81 -60.13
N GLN A 190 10.17 16.66 -60.11
CA GLN A 190 9.22 16.85 -61.21
C GLN A 190 9.90 17.34 -62.49
N ASN A 191 10.72 18.38 -62.39
CA ASN A 191 11.49 18.90 -63.53
C ASN A 191 12.47 17.85 -64.07
N LEU A 192 13.08 17.06 -63.19
CA LEU A 192 13.98 15.99 -63.58
C LEU A 192 13.23 14.88 -64.34
N GLY A 193 12.04 14.49 -63.88
CA GLY A 193 11.16 13.56 -64.60
C GLY A 193 10.84 14.05 -66.02
N LEU A 194 10.45 15.33 -66.16
CA LEU A 194 10.18 15.95 -67.47
C LEU A 194 11.42 16.00 -68.38
N ILE A 195 12.59 16.28 -67.81
CA ILE A 195 13.85 16.38 -68.57
C ILE A 195 14.35 15.00 -69.02
N LEU A 196 14.10 13.96 -68.23
CA LEU A 196 14.62 12.61 -68.47
C LEU A 196 13.62 11.69 -69.18
N ASP A 197 12.40 12.17 -69.50
CA ASP A 197 11.29 11.35 -70.00
C ASP A 197 10.94 10.21 -69.01
N ALA A 198 10.93 10.54 -67.72
CA ALA A 198 10.81 9.64 -66.57
C ALA A 198 9.78 10.15 -65.54
N GLU A 199 8.70 10.78 -65.99
CA GLU A 199 7.67 11.36 -65.10
C GLU A 199 6.99 10.31 -64.20
N VAL A 200 6.82 9.08 -64.69
CA VAL A 200 6.18 8.00 -63.92
C VAL A 200 7.06 7.60 -62.73
N GLU A 201 8.37 7.45 -62.97
CA GLU A 201 9.37 7.17 -61.95
C GLU A 201 9.50 8.35 -60.96
N ALA A 202 9.44 9.59 -61.46
CA ALA A 202 9.49 10.80 -60.64
C ALA A 202 8.28 10.92 -59.71
N ASP A 203 7.08 10.69 -60.24
CA ASP A 203 5.85 10.64 -59.44
C ASP A 203 5.92 9.52 -58.40
N ALA A 204 6.42 8.33 -58.77
CA ALA A 204 6.57 7.22 -57.83
C ALA A 204 7.57 7.54 -56.69
N PHE A 205 8.67 8.22 -57.01
CA PHE A 205 9.65 8.67 -56.02
C PHE A 205 9.05 9.72 -55.08
N ILE A 206 8.34 10.71 -55.61
CA ILE A 206 7.64 11.73 -54.81
C ILE A 206 6.61 11.09 -53.87
N VAL A 207 5.79 10.16 -54.39
CA VAL A 207 4.80 9.43 -53.58
C VAL A 207 5.45 8.68 -52.43
N TYR A 208 6.62 8.07 -52.66
CA TYR A 208 7.37 7.41 -51.60
C TYR A 208 7.83 8.39 -50.51
N GLU A 209 8.39 9.55 -50.91
CA GLU A 209 8.82 10.56 -49.94
C GLU A 209 7.64 11.13 -49.14
N SER A 210 6.55 11.48 -49.82
CA SER A 210 5.35 12.03 -49.20
C SER A 210 4.68 11.06 -48.23
N TYR A 211 4.71 9.76 -48.51
CA TYR A 211 4.13 8.76 -47.61
C TYR A 211 4.72 8.81 -46.19
N TYR A 212 6.04 8.86 -46.06
CA TYR A 212 6.69 8.94 -44.76
C TYR A 212 6.59 10.33 -44.12
N GLU A 213 6.61 11.38 -44.93
CA GLU A 213 6.38 12.75 -44.45
C GLU A 213 4.96 12.91 -43.86
N ASP A 214 3.94 12.34 -44.51
CA ASP A 214 2.55 12.39 -44.05
C ASP A 214 2.37 11.59 -42.74
N ILE A 215 3.02 10.43 -42.59
CA ILE A 215 3.02 9.68 -41.32
C ILE A 215 3.56 10.53 -40.17
N VAL A 216 4.69 11.22 -40.39
CA VAL A 216 5.30 12.06 -39.37
C VAL A 216 4.36 13.22 -39.02
N LYS A 217 3.87 13.95 -40.04
CA LYS A 217 2.93 15.07 -39.85
C LYS A 217 1.66 14.66 -39.11
N GLU A 218 1.07 13.52 -39.44
CA GLU A 218 -0.15 13.02 -38.79
C GLU A 218 0.08 12.75 -37.30
N ARG A 219 1.19 12.09 -36.95
CA ARG A 219 1.49 11.72 -35.55
C ARG A 219 1.80 12.92 -34.68
N VAL A 220 2.49 13.92 -35.21
CA VAL A 220 2.86 15.13 -34.46
C VAL A 220 1.78 16.23 -34.47
N ALA A 221 0.70 16.07 -35.24
CA ALA A 221 -0.30 17.12 -35.48
C ALA A 221 -0.99 17.64 -34.21
N ASN A 222 -1.13 16.79 -33.19
CA ASN A 222 -1.85 17.10 -31.95
C ASN A 222 -0.94 17.51 -30.79
N LEU A 223 0.38 17.59 -31.00
CA LEU A 223 1.32 18.02 -29.97
C LEU A 223 1.08 19.50 -29.61
N THR A 224 0.96 19.76 -28.31
CA THR A 224 0.99 21.09 -27.73
C THR A 224 2.41 21.67 -27.79
N GLU A 225 2.54 22.99 -27.64
CA GLU A 225 3.87 23.64 -27.66
C GLU A 225 4.81 23.13 -26.55
N SER A 226 4.27 22.71 -25.40
CA SER A 226 5.07 22.13 -24.31
C SER A 226 5.51 20.69 -24.57
N GLU A 227 4.87 19.99 -25.49
CA GLU A 227 5.24 18.60 -25.85
C GLU A 227 6.28 18.57 -26.99
N LYS A 228 6.55 19.70 -27.66
CA LYS A 228 7.57 19.78 -28.71
C LYS A 228 8.92 20.12 -28.10
N PRO A 229 9.95 19.25 -28.25
CA PRO A 229 11.27 19.55 -27.71
C PRO A 229 11.89 20.75 -28.44
N THR A 230 12.58 21.60 -27.68
CA THR A 230 13.46 22.64 -28.22
C THR A 230 14.76 22.03 -28.70
N VAL A 231 15.19 22.40 -29.91
CA VAL A 231 16.31 21.76 -30.62
C VAL A 231 17.34 22.80 -31.00
N TYR A 232 18.58 22.59 -30.58
CA TYR A 232 19.72 23.25 -31.18
C TYR A 232 20.26 22.41 -32.34
N PHE A 233 19.97 22.84 -33.57
CA PHE A 233 20.58 22.25 -34.75
C PHE A 233 21.92 22.93 -35.05
N GLU A 234 23.00 22.20 -34.87
CA GLU A 234 24.33 22.67 -35.22
C GLU A 234 24.72 22.21 -36.63
N TRP A 235 25.15 23.21 -37.40
CA TRP A 235 25.59 23.34 -38.77
C TRP A 235 26.58 22.28 -39.25
N TYR A 236 27.43 22.68 -40.21
CA TYR A 236 28.70 22.00 -40.47
C TYR A 236 29.84 22.54 -39.58
N MET A 237 29.64 23.69 -38.91
CA MET A 237 30.61 24.33 -38.01
C MET A 237 29.98 24.61 -36.63
N PRO A 238 30.80 24.66 -35.56
CA PRO A 238 30.33 25.05 -34.24
C PRO A 238 29.57 26.37 -34.26
N TRP A 239 28.39 26.41 -33.63
CA TRP A 239 27.53 27.60 -33.51
C TRP A 239 26.87 28.07 -34.80
N TYR A 240 27.07 27.37 -35.92
CA TYR A 240 26.33 27.65 -37.14
C TYR A 240 24.99 26.92 -37.05
N SER A 241 23.89 27.55 -37.44
CA SER A 241 22.56 26.97 -37.40
C SER A 241 21.74 27.39 -38.63
N THR A 242 20.48 26.99 -38.64
CA THR A 242 19.49 27.20 -39.69
C THR A 242 18.41 28.16 -39.19
N GLY A 243 18.13 29.22 -39.94
CA GLY A 243 17.17 30.26 -39.56
C GLY A 243 15.76 30.03 -40.09
N ASP A 244 14.94 31.09 -40.07
CA ASP A 244 13.50 31.10 -40.37
C ASP A 244 13.07 30.50 -41.72
N ASN A 245 13.94 30.52 -42.73
CA ASN A 245 13.66 30.01 -44.09
C ASN A 245 14.49 28.77 -44.48
N GLY A 246 15.24 28.19 -43.54
CA GLY A 246 16.18 27.11 -43.84
C GLY A 246 15.53 25.74 -43.96
N SER A 247 16.02 24.93 -44.90
CA SER A 247 15.51 23.57 -45.14
C SER A 247 15.60 22.65 -43.90
N TYR A 248 16.61 22.83 -43.05
CA TYR A 248 16.73 22.07 -41.80
C TYR A 248 15.76 22.56 -40.72
N ASN A 249 15.48 23.86 -40.65
CA ASN A 249 14.45 24.43 -39.76
C ASN A 249 13.06 23.87 -40.10
N GLU A 250 12.74 23.79 -41.39
CA GLU A 250 11.52 23.15 -41.86
C GLU A 250 11.48 21.66 -41.47
N MET A 251 12.57 20.92 -41.68
CA MET A 251 12.64 19.52 -41.31
C MET A 251 12.41 19.27 -39.81
N ILE A 252 13.02 20.08 -38.94
CA ILE A 252 12.85 20.00 -37.47
C ILE A 252 11.39 20.28 -37.10
N SER A 253 10.79 21.31 -37.71
CA SER A 253 9.39 21.67 -37.48
C SER A 253 8.44 20.55 -37.92
N THR A 254 8.70 19.93 -39.07
CA THR A 254 7.93 18.80 -39.59
C THR A 254 8.07 17.55 -38.71
N ALA A 255 9.23 17.33 -38.09
CA ALA A 255 9.45 16.27 -37.10
C ALA A 255 8.81 16.54 -35.72
N GLY A 256 8.15 17.69 -35.53
CA GLY A 256 7.52 18.06 -34.26
C GLY A 256 8.47 18.66 -33.23
N GLY A 257 9.63 19.18 -33.63
CA GLY A 257 10.55 19.93 -32.75
C GLY A 257 10.48 21.45 -33.00
N VAL A 258 11.09 22.23 -32.11
CA VAL A 258 11.21 23.69 -32.22
C VAL A 258 12.68 24.08 -32.26
N ASN A 259 13.17 24.55 -33.41
CA ASN A 259 14.55 25.00 -33.52
C ASN A 259 14.75 26.33 -32.78
N ILE A 260 15.73 26.41 -31.87
CA ILE A 260 16.01 27.63 -31.10
C ILE A 260 16.39 28.81 -32.00
N ALA A 261 16.99 28.54 -33.17
CA ALA A 261 17.37 29.58 -34.14
C ALA A 261 16.23 29.97 -35.11
N ALA A 262 15.01 29.46 -34.94
CA ALA A 262 13.92 29.62 -35.92
C ALA A 262 13.51 31.08 -36.18
N SER A 263 13.77 32.01 -35.25
CA SER A 263 13.48 33.44 -35.43
C SER A 263 14.62 34.25 -36.05
N GLU A 264 15.79 33.66 -36.24
CA GLU A 264 16.97 34.34 -36.78
C GLU A 264 16.93 34.37 -38.31
N SER A 265 17.22 35.53 -38.89
CA SER A 265 17.22 35.72 -40.34
C SER A 265 18.63 35.55 -40.94
N GLY A 266 18.73 34.81 -42.05
CA GLY A 266 19.97 34.62 -42.80
C GLY A 266 20.42 33.16 -42.85
N GLU A 267 21.26 32.80 -43.83
CA GLU A 267 21.77 31.43 -44.00
C GLU A 267 23.25 31.46 -44.41
N PRO A 268 24.18 30.88 -43.61
CA PRO A 268 23.97 30.33 -42.27
C PRO A 268 23.65 31.39 -41.20
N VAL A 269 22.96 30.98 -40.12
CA VAL A 269 22.86 31.75 -38.87
C VAL A 269 24.08 31.41 -38.01
N VAL A 270 24.72 32.40 -37.38
CA VAL A 270 25.82 32.16 -36.43
C VAL A 270 25.38 32.62 -35.04
N LEU A 271 25.20 31.66 -34.13
CA LEU A 271 24.78 31.89 -32.75
C LEU A 271 25.99 32.16 -31.85
N SER A 272 25.78 32.80 -30.70
CA SER A 272 26.81 32.83 -29.65
C SER A 272 26.63 31.65 -28.70
N ALA A 273 27.72 31.22 -28.07
CA ALA A 273 27.69 30.16 -27.08
C ALA A 273 26.76 30.49 -25.90
N GLU A 274 26.75 31.76 -25.47
CA GLU A 274 25.85 32.24 -24.42
C GLU A 274 24.38 32.19 -24.84
N TYR A 275 24.08 32.46 -26.12
CA TYR A 275 22.69 32.40 -26.61
C TYR A 275 22.16 30.96 -26.55
N VAL A 276 22.95 29.99 -27.02
CA VAL A 276 22.53 28.56 -26.97
C VAL A 276 22.38 28.09 -25.52
N ALA A 277 23.27 28.53 -24.62
CA ALA A 277 23.18 28.21 -23.20
C ALA A 277 21.92 28.82 -22.55
N ASP A 278 21.59 30.07 -22.89
CA ASP A 278 20.43 30.79 -22.35
C ASP A 278 19.10 30.22 -22.86
N GLU A 279 19.03 29.82 -24.13
CA GLU A 279 17.85 29.14 -24.71
C GLU A 279 17.65 27.73 -24.15
N ASN A 280 18.70 27.11 -23.58
CA ASN A 280 18.67 25.82 -22.89
C ASN A 280 17.92 24.71 -23.66
N PRO A 281 18.42 24.28 -24.84
CA PRO A 281 17.71 23.33 -25.67
C PRO A 281 17.52 21.98 -24.96
N ASP A 282 16.38 21.35 -25.20
CA ASP A 282 16.08 19.98 -24.75
C ASP A 282 16.94 18.96 -25.50
N MET A 283 17.25 19.24 -26.77
CA MET A 283 18.04 18.35 -27.64
C MET A 283 19.05 19.10 -28.50
N ILE A 284 20.18 18.46 -28.80
CA ILE A 284 21.17 18.95 -29.77
C ILE A 284 21.26 17.96 -30.93
N VAL A 285 21.14 18.47 -32.15
CA VAL A 285 21.33 17.69 -33.39
C VAL A 285 22.46 18.32 -34.19
N ARG A 286 23.53 17.56 -34.45
CA ARG A 286 24.69 18.02 -35.20
C ARG A 286 24.82 17.29 -36.54
N MET A 287 24.87 18.05 -37.63
CA MET A 287 25.18 17.49 -38.94
C MET A 287 26.63 16.99 -39.00
N LEU A 288 26.84 15.77 -39.48
CA LEU A 288 28.17 15.25 -39.82
C LEU A 288 28.45 15.46 -41.32
N THR A 289 29.61 16.04 -41.62
CA THR A 289 30.11 16.24 -42.98
C THR A 289 31.29 15.33 -43.29
N PHE A 290 31.69 15.25 -44.56
CA PHE A 290 32.85 14.43 -44.95
C PHE A 290 34.18 14.89 -44.33
N TYR A 291 34.27 16.14 -43.86
CA TYR A 291 35.46 16.66 -43.18
C TYR A 291 35.63 16.11 -41.75
N ASP A 292 34.54 15.66 -41.13
CA ASP A 292 34.52 15.11 -39.77
C ASP A 292 34.97 13.63 -39.74
N GLY A 293 34.95 12.98 -40.91
CA GLY A 293 35.17 11.54 -41.12
C GLY A 293 33.87 10.75 -41.21
N GLU A 294 33.94 9.52 -41.73
CA GLU A 294 32.75 8.74 -42.13
C GLU A 294 32.59 7.42 -41.36
N ASP A 295 33.39 7.20 -40.31
CA ASP A 295 33.30 6.02 -39.45
C ASP A 295 32.62 6.34 -38.10
N LEU A 296 32.19 5.31 -37.37
CA LEU A 296 31.52 5.46 -36.08
C LEU A 296 32.34 6.27 -35.06
N ALA A 297 33.69 6.20 -35.11
CA ALA A 297 34.54 6.91 -34.17
C ALA A 297 34.48 8.42 -34.41
N SER A 298 34.31 8.88 -35.65
CA SER A 298 34.05 10.28 -35.97
C SER A 298 32.75 10.79 -35.35
N TYR A 299 31.65 10.02 -35.46
CA TYR A 299 30.37 10.36 -34.84
C TYR A 299 30.48 10.47 -33.32
N GLN A 300 31.09 9.47 -32.68
CA GLN A 300 31.32 9.46 -31.24
C GLN A 300 32.18 10.63 -30.79
N THR A 301 33.22 10.96 -31.55
CA THR A 301 34.11 12.09 -31.27
C THR A 301 33.35 13.41 -31.32
N LEU A 302 32.50 13.61 -32.32
CA LEU A 302 31.71 14.82 -32.46
C LEU A 302 30.67 14.96 -31.35
N ARG A 303 29.95 13.88 -31.02
CA ARG A 303 29.02 13.86 -29.87
C ARG A 303 29.74 14.19 -28.56
N ASN A 304 30.87 13.53 -28.29
CA ASN A 304 31.66 13.77 -27.09
C ASN A 304 32.19 15.20 -27.02
N THR A 305 32.48 15.84 -28.16
CA THR A 305 32.90 17.25 -28.19
C THR A 305 31.78 18.15 -27.67
N LEU A 306 30.54 17.92 -28.10
CA LEU A 306 29.37 18.69 -27.65
C LEU A 306 29.02 18.41 -26.17
N LEU A 307 29.07 17.15 -25.73
CA LEU A 307 28.84 16.79 -24.32
C LEU A 307 29.86 17.41 -23.36
N ASN A 308 31.08 17.72 -23.84
CA ASN A 308 32.15 18.31 -23.04
C ASN A 308 32.37 19.80 -23.34
N GLU A 309 31.50 20.44 -24.12
CA GLU A 309 31.61 21.86 -24.44
C GLU A 309 31.23 22.70 -23.19
N PRO A 310 32.15 23.49 -22.62
CA PRO A 310 31.89 24.23 -21.38
C PRO A 310 30.69 25.18 -21.43
N ALA A 311 30.31 25.68 -22.61
CA ALA A 311 29.12 26.52 -22.75
C ALA A 311 27.80 25.73 -22.68
N LEU A 312 27.83 24.42 -22.92
CA LEU A 312 26.64 23.57 -22.99
C LEU A 312 26.45 22.70 -21.76
N ASN A 313 27.42 22.62 -20.84
CA ASN A 313 27.44 21.68 -19.73
C ASN A 313 26.21 21.76 -18.79
N GLU A 314 25.61 22.95 -18.66
CA GLU A 314 24.43 23.16 -17.82
C GLU A 314 23.10 22.96 -18.56
N THR A 315 23.14 22.77 -19.88
CA THR A 315 21.93 22.64 -20.69
C THR A 315 21.22 21.30 -20.46
N THR A 316 19.89 21.30 -20.61
CA THR A 316 19.05 20.10 -20.52
C THR A 316 19.60 18.99 -21.43
N ALA A 317 19.88 19.32 -22.69
CA ALA A 317 20.39 18.35 -23.67
C ALA A 317 21.70 17.66 -23.26
N VAL A 318 22.63 18.36 -22.59
CA VAL A 318 23.89 17.74 -22.14
C VAL A 318 23.69 16.95 -20.85
N LYS A 319 22.90 17.45 -19.90
CA LYS A 319 22.61 16.76 -18.63
C LYS A 319 21.87 15.44 -18.83
N THR A 320 20.94 15.44 -19.79
CA THR A 320 20.17 14.25 -20.19
C THR A 320 20.82 13.47 -21.32
N GLU A 321 22.02 13.89 -21.75
CA GLU A 321 22.77 13.29 -22.85
C GLU A 321 22.08 13.27 -24.23
N GLN A 322 20.96 13.97 -24.42
CA GLN A 322 20.17 14.14 -25.66
C GLN A 322 20.92 14.91 -26.77
N VAL A 323 22.06 14.35 -27.21
CA VAL A 323 22.94 14.88 -28.24
C VAL A 323 23.11 13.85 -29.35
N TYR A 324 22.63 14.20 -30.54
CA TYR A 324 22.54 13.34 -31.71
C TYR A 324 23.37 13.88 -32.87
N ILE A 325 23.97 12.96 -33.63
CA ILE A 325 24.77 13.25 -34.81
C ILE A 325 24.08 12.62 -36.02
N ILE A 326 23.92 13.36 -37.12
CA ILE A 326 23.23 12.89 -38.33
C ILE A 326 24.01 13.26 -39.61
N LYS A 327 24.20 12.31 -40.52
CA LYS A 327 24.96 12.52 -41.77
C LYS A 327 24.22 13.49 -42.70
N ASN A 328 24.97 14.36 -43.37
CA ASN A 328 24.42 15.28 -44.37
C ASN A 328 23.57 14.57 -45.45
N THR A 329 23.98 13.38 -45.92
CA THR A 329 23.24 12.63 -46.96
C THR A 329 21.84 12.19 -46.50
N ALA A 330 21.66 11.87 -45.21
CA ALA A 330 20.36 11.54 -44.63
C ALA A 330 19.43 12.77 -44.54
N LEU A 331 20.01 13.96 -44.31
CA LEU A 331 19.26 15.22 -44.26
C LEU A 331 18.91 15.77 -45.65
N VAL A 332 19.71 15.48 -46.67
CA VAL A 332 19.57 16.07 -48.00
C VAL A 332 19.09 15.05 -49.03
N ALA A 333 19.95 14.14 -49.49
CA ALA A 333 19.62 13.22 -50.59
C ALA A 333 18.52 12.22 -50.19
N ARG A 334 18.57 11.73 -48.94
CA ARG A 334 17.69 10.70 -48.40
C ARG A 334 16.75 11.25 -47.32
N ARG A 335 16.22 12.46 -47.59
CA ARG A 335 15.44 13.28 -46.67
C ARG A 335 14.37 12.52 -45.85
N PRO A 336 13.56 11.60 -46.41
CA PRO A 336 12.58 10.86 -45.62
C PRO A 336 13.20 10.08 -44.45
N ILE A 337 14.41 9.54 -44.65
CA ILE A 337 15.13 8.79 -43.61
C ILE A 337 15.58 9.72 -42.49
N GLY A 338 16.18 10.86 -42.82
CA GLY A 338 16.57 11.85 -41.83
C GLY A 338 15.37 12.39 -41.03
N LEU A 339 14.23 12.61 -41.69
CA LEU A 339 13.01 13.05 -41.03
C LEU A 339 12.50 12.02 -40.02
N LEU A 340 12.51 10.73 -40.36
CA LEU A 340 12.07 9.66 -39.46
C LEU A 340 12.98 9.52 -38.23
N TYR A 341 14.31 9.68 -38.40
CA TYR A 341 15.22 9.71 -37.26
C TYR A 341 14.95 10.90 -36.33
N LEU A 342 14.78 12.10 -36.87
CA LEU A 342 14.45 13.28 -36.05
C LEU A 342 13.12 13.09 -35.32
N ALA A 343 12.08 12.61 -36.01
CA ALA A 343 10.77 12.38 -35.42
C ALA A 343 10.83 11.33 -34.29
N LYS A 344 11.58 10.24 -34.49
CA LYS A 344 11.76 9.19 -33.47
C LYS A 344 12.59 9.67 -32.28
N TRP A 345 13.64 10.48 -32.48
CA TRP A 345 14.40 11.05 -31.37
C TRP A 345 13.58 12.05 -30.57
N PHE A 346 12.79 12.89 -31.24
CA PHE A 346 11.98 13.92 -30.59
C PHE A 346 10.80 13.31 -29.82
N HIS A 347 10.20 12.25 -30.38
CA HIS A 347 8.95 11.65 -29.89
C HIS A 347 9.02 10.12 -29.92
N PRO A 348 9.87 9.47 -29.09
CA PRO A 348 10.09 8.02 -29.15
C PRO A 348 8.80 7.20 -29.04
N ASP A 349 7.90 7.60 -28.13
CA ASP A 349 6.61 6.92 -27.90
C ASP A 349 5.66 6.99 -29.09
N LEU A 350 5.75 8.06 -29.91
CA LEU A 350 4.90 8.21 -31.09
C LEU A 350 5.42 7.41 -32.28
N PHE A 351 6.68 6.94 -32.24
CA PHE A 351 7.37 6.29 -33.36
C PHE A 351 8.07 4.97 -32.96
N ASP A 352 7.55 4.30 -31.92
CA ASP A 352 8.07 3.02 -31.42
C ASP A 352 8.00 1.89 -32.46
N ASP A 353 6.99 1.93 -33.33
CA ASP A 353 6.74 1.00 -34.44
C ASP A 353 7.55 1.30 -35.71
N ILE A 354 8.31 2.42 -35.74
CA ILE A 354 9.11 2.83 -36.87
C ILE A 354 10.59 2.48 -36.63
N ASP A 355 11.17 1.77 -37.59
CA ASP A 355 12.61 1.51 -37.69
C ASP A 355 13.18 2.28 -38.89
N PRO A 356 13.78 3.48 -38.67
CA PRO A 356 14.33 4.28 -39.77
C PRO A 356 15.51 3.58 -40.48
N ALA A 357 16.26 2.70 -39.81
CA ALA A 357 17.36 1.96 -40.43
C ALA A 357 16.85 0.91 -41.42
N ALA A 358 15.81 0.17 -41.04
CA ALA A 358 15.17 -0.80 -41.94
C ALA A 358 14.49 -0.11 -43.14
N ILE A 359 13.86 1.05 -42.91
CA ILE A 359 13.27 1.85 -44.00
C ILE A 359 14.37 2.39 -44.93
N HIS A 360 15.52 2.78 -44.40
CA HIS A 360 16.66 3.19 -45.22
C HIS A 360 17.20 2.02 -46.08
N GLU A 361 17.29 0.81 -45.53
CA GLU A 361 17.65 -0.39 -46.31
C GLU A 361 16.65 -0.62 -47.46
N ASP A 362 15.35 -0.53 -47.18
CA ASP A 362 14.29 -0.68 -48.18
C ASP A 362 14.34 0.42 -49.26
N TYR A 363 14.59 1.67 -48.87
CA TYR A 363 14.79 2.80 -49.77
C TYR A 363 15.94 2.52 -50.75
N VAL A 364 17.13 2.18 -50.23
CA VAL A 364 18.31 1.94 -51.07
C VAL A 364 18.07 0.75 -52.00
N LYS A 365 17.45 -0.30 -51.49
CA LYS A 365 17.16 -1.51 -52.26
C LYS A 365 16.13 -1.28 -53.36
N THR A 366 15.13 -0.43 -53.09
CA THR A 366 14.06 -0.10 -54.03
C THR A 366 14.56 0.74 -55.18
N PHE A 367 15.35 1.78 -54.90
CA PHE A 367 15.76 2.75 -55.91
C PHE A 367 17.12 2.47 -56.55
N PHE A 368 18.01 1.72 -55.88
CA PHE A 368 19.37 1.49 -56.35
C PHE A 368 19.74 0.01 -56.46
N GLY A 369 18.91 -0.90 -55.91
CA GLY A 369 19.15 -2.35 -55.98
C GLY A 369 20.36 -2.87 -55.20
N ASN A 370 20.94 -2.02 -54.34
CA ASN A 370 22.08 -2.32 -53.47
C ASN A 370 21.67 -2.24 -51.99
N ASP A 371 22.61 -2.52 -51.09
CA ASP A 371 22.43 -2.36 -49.64
C ASP A 371 23.19 -1.12 -49.16
N PRO A 372 22.66 -0.32 -48.21
CA PRO A 372 23.41 0.79 -47.64
C PRO A 372 24.64 0.28 -46.88
N SER A 373 25.71 1.08 -46.86
CA SER A 373 26.91 0.80 -46.07
C SER A 373 27.40 2.04 -45.36
N GLY A 374 27.82 1.88 -44.10
CA GLY A 374 28.31 2.97 -43.25
C GLY A 374 27.37 3.33 -42.10
N VAL A 375 27.76 4.34 -41.33
CA VAL A 375 26.96 4.93 -40.25
C VAL A 375 26.28 6.17 -40.80
N PHE A 376 25.02 6.38 -40.45
CA PHE A 376 24.24 7.54 -40.89
C PHE A 376 23.81 8.43 -39.72
N VAL A 377 23.68 7.87 -38.53
CA VAL A 377 23.32 8.59 -37.30
C VAL A 377 24.06 8.03 -36.09
N TYR A 378 24.13 8.80 -35.00
CA TYR A 378 24.60 8.33 -33.70
C TYR A 378 24.13 9.21 -32.52
N PRO A 379 23.62 8.63 -31.42
CA PRO A 379 23.11 7.25 -31.35
C PRO A 379 21.99 7.01 -32.36
N ASP A 380 21.75 5.75 -32.73
CA ASP A 380 20.68 5.37 -33.64
C ASP A 380 19.31 5.31 -32.94
N GLU A 381 19.28 4.79 -31.71
CA GLU A 381 18.09 4.80 -30.87
C GLU A 381 17.98 6.06 -29.98
N PRO A 382 16.75 6.47 -29.60
CA PRO A 382 16.53 7.52 -28.63
C PRO A 382 17.23 7.22 -27.30
N ILE A 383 17.75 8.26 -26.66
CA ILE A 383 18.36 8.17 -25.34
C ILE A 383 17.23 8.28 -24.31
N GLU A 384 17.05 7.25 -23.49
CA GLU A 384 16.15 7.33 -22.33
C GLU A 384 16.85 8.17 -21.25
N PRO A 385 16.32 9.35 -20.88
CA PRO A 385 16.90 10.12 -19.79
C PRO A 385 16.74 9.32 -18.50
N GLU A 386 17.80 9.25 -17.67
CA GLU A 386 17.62 8.76 -16.31
C GLU A 386 16.60 9.65 -15.59
N PRO A 387 15.58 9.08 -14.93
CA PRO A 387 14.59 9.88 -14.24
C PRO A 387 15.28 10.73 -13.18
N GLU A 388 14.94 12.02 -13.13
CA GLU A 388 15.32 12.88 -12.00
C GLU A 388 14.92 12.17 -10.71
N PRO A 389 15.83 12.06 -9.73
CA PRO A 389 15.54 11.32 -8.52
C PRO A 389 14.39 12.02 -7.80
N GLU A 390 13.34 11.27 -7.51
CA GLU A 390 12.18 11.82 -6.83
C GLU A 390 12.60 12.37 -5.46
N THR A 391 12.12 13.56 -5.10
CA THR A 391 12.45 14.16 -3.81
C THR A 391 11.18 14.60 -3.10
N ILE A 392 11.19 14.47 -1.77
CA ILE A 392 10.18 15.06 -0.90
C ILE A 392 10.84 16.07 0.03
N THR A 393 10.08 17.06 0.49
CA THR A 393 10.55 18.04 1.48
C THR A 393 9.78 17.89 2.77
N VAL A 394 10.48 17.56 3.84
CA VAL A 394 9.94 17.39 5.19
C VAL A 394 10.24 18.63 6.04
N VAL A 395 9.28 19.05 6.87
CA VAL A 395 9.49 20.08 7.89
C VAL A 395 9.60 19.39 9.25
N ASP A 396 10.80 19.37 9.83
CA ASP A 396 11.08 18.67 11.09
C ASP A 396 10.57 19.44 12.34
N ALA A 397 10.67 18.86 13.54
CA ALA A 397 10.23 19.49 14.80
C ALA A 397 11.01 20.76 15.17
N LYS A 398 12.15 21.04 14.52
CA LYS A 398 12.92 22.27 14.68
C LYS A 398 12.57 23.34 13.63
N GLY A 399 11.67 23.04 12.71
CA GLY A 399 11.26 23.91 11.61
C GLY A 399 12.25 23.94 10.44
N ASN A 400 13.17 22.98 10.36
CA ASN A 400 14.07 22.86 9.21
C ASN A 400 13.30 22.25 8.04
N GLN A 401 13.53 22.77 6.83
CA GLN A 401 13.11 22.11 5.59
C GLN A 401 14.23 21.17 5.15
N VAL A 402 13.93 19.87 5.07
CA VAL A 402 14.88 18.82 4.73
C VAL A 402 14.40 18.14 3.46
N THR A 403 15.20 18.22 2.40
CA THR A 403 14.94 17.49 1.15
C THR A 403 15.50 16.09 1.26
N VAL A 404 14.65 15.09 1.05
CA VAL A 404 14.98 13.67 1.07
C VAL A 404 14.82 13.12 -0.34
N THR A 405 15.84 12.42 -0.82
CA THR A 405 15.84 11.76 -2.13
C THR A 405 15.30 10.34 -1.99
N LEU A 406 14.37 9.95 -2.87
CA LEU A 406 13.74 8.64 -2.90
C LEU A 406 14.33 7.74 -4.00
N PRO A 407 14.31 6.41 -3.84
CA PRO A 407 13.91 5.68 -2.62
C PRO A 407 14.97 5.78 -1.51
N VAL A 408 14.55 5.57 -0.26
CA VAL A 408 15.47 5.54 0.91
C VAL A 408 15.68 4.09 1.36
N ASP A 409 16.87 3.54 1.15
CA ASP A 409 17.19 2.15 1.47
C ASP A 409 18.00 2.01 2.77
N ARG A 410 18.72 3.05 3.17
CA ARG A 410 19.69 3.02 4.28
C ARG A 410 19.38 4.07 5.34
N ILE A 411 18.64 3.67 6.36
CA ILE A 411 18.19 4.53 7.46
C ILE A 411 19.03 4.27 8.72
N ILE A 412 19.50 5.35 9.34
CA ILE A 412 19.92 5.34 10.74
C ILE A 412 18.83 5.99 11.60
N CYS A 413 18.34 5.29 12.62
CA CYS A 413 17.34 5.82 13.57
C CYS A 413 17.91 5.91 15.00
N LEU A 414 17.89 7.09 15.62
CA LEU A 414 18.50 7.34 16.94
C LEU A 414 17.46 7.65 18.03
N ASN A 415 16.30 6.98 18.01
CA ASN A 415 15.31 7.07 19.09
C ASN A 415 14.38 5.84 19.09
N PRO A 416 14.12 5.20 20.25
CA PRO A 416 13.28 4.00 20.33
C PRO A 416 11.86 4.17 19.75
N GLY A 417 11.13 5.21 20.16
CA GLY A 417 9.76 5.43 19.68
C GLY A 417 9.68 5.76 18.19
N LEU A 418 10.72 6.39 17.63
CA LEU A 418 10.82 6.61 16.18
C LEU A 418 11.18 5.33 15.42
N THR A 419 12.01 4.47 16.01
CA THR A 419 12.33 3.14 15.46
C THR A 419 11.09 2.26 15.38
N GLU A 420 10.23 2.25 16.41
CA GLU A 420 8.96 1.52 16.39
C GLU A 420 8.06 1.99 15.25
N LEU A 421 7.94 3.30 15.02
CA LEU A 421 7.15 3.85 13.92
C LEU A 421 7.69 3.42 12.54
N LEU A 422 9.00 3.48 12.33
CA LEU A 422 9.61 3.00 11.09
C LEU A 422 9.31 1.51 10.85
N CYS A 423 9.38 0.69 11.90
CA CYS A 423 9.09 -0.75 11.78
C CYS A 423 7.62 -1.02 11.50
N ALA A 424 6.69 -0.32 12.17
CA ALA A 424 5.26 -0.44 11.93
C ALA A 424 4.86 -0.04 10.50
N LEU A 425 5.64 0.84 9.86
CA LEU A 425 5.52 1.25 8.46
C LEU A 425 6.26 0.33 7.48
N GLY A 426 6.83 -0.79 7.93
CA GLY A 426 7.55 -1.75 7.09
C GLY A 426 9.02 -1.41 6.81
N GLY A 427 9.56 -0.35 7.42
CA GLY A 427 10.93 0.14 7.22
C GLY A 427 12.01 -0.63 7.99
N GLU A 428 11.70 -1.77 8.59
CA GLU A 428 12.63 -2.58 9.40
C GLU A 428 13.90 -2.98 8.62
N ASN A 429 13.73 -3.33 7.35
CA ASN A 429 14.84 -3.73 6.48
C ASN A 429 15.71 -2.52 6.06
N ASN A 430 15.13 -1.33 6.02
CA ASN A 430 15.82 -0.09 5.68
C ASN A 430 16.71 0.38 6.83
N ILE A 431 16.43 -0.01 8.08
CA ILE A 431 17.25 0.36 9.24
C ILE A 431 18.60 -0.40 9.19
N ILE A 432 19.69 0.36 9.09
CA ILE A 432 21.07 -0.13 9.08
C ILE A 432 21.87 0.25 10.32
N GLY A 433 21.31 1.11 11.18
CA GLY A 433 21.92 1.50 12.45
C GLY A 433 20.88 2.09 13.41
N ARG A 434 21.08 1.83 14.70
CA ARG A 434 20.15 2.22 15.77
C ARG A 434 20.85 2.87 16.97
N ASP A 435 20.10 3.52 17.85
CA ASP A 435 20.58 3.78 19.22
C ASP A 435 20.54 2.52 20.11
N ASP A 436 21.19 2.58 21.27
CA ASP A 436 21.31 1.46 22.20
C ASP A 436 19.96 0.99 22.77
N GLY A 437 19.02 1.92 22.98
CA GLY A 437 17.69 1.66 23.56
C GLY A 437 16.64 1.15 22.58
N SER A 438 16.89 1.23 21.27
CA SER A 438 16.00 0.71 20.22
C SER A 438 16.09 -0.82 20.13
N THR A 439 15.42 -1.55 21.03
CA THR A 439 15.46 -3.02 21.08
C THR A 439 14.18 -3.71 20.63
N PHE A 440 13.13 -2.96 20.32
CA PHE A 440 11.83 -3.46 19.87
C PHE A 440 11.47 -2.87 18.49
N PRO A 441 10.88 -3.64 17.55
CA PRO A 441 10.65 -5.09 17.61
C PRO A 441 11.96 -5.90 17.71
N ASN A 442 11.88 -7.19 18.06
CA ASN A 442 13.07 -8.01 18.33
C ASN A 442 14.05 -8.03 17.15
N SER A 443 13.54 -7.90 15.94
CA SER A 443 14.30 -7.84 14.69
C SER A 443 15.28 -6.65 14.59
N VAL A 444 14.99 -5.50 15.20
CA VAL A 444 15.92 -4.35 15.16
C VAL A 444 17.06 -4.48 16.18
N SER A 445 16.92 -5.34 17.19
CA SER A 445 17.92 -5.51 18.24
C SER A 445 19.28 -5.97 17.70
N GLU A 446 19.30 -6.70 16.58
CA GLU A 446 20.52 -7.20 15.93
C GLU A 446 21.26 -6.13 15.10
N LYS A 447 20.63 -4.98 14.84
CA LYS A 447 21.24 -3.90 14.04
C LYS A 447 22.38 -3.21 14.82
N PRO A 448 23.40 -2.69 14.12
CA PRO A 448 24.52 -2.00 14.77
C PRO A 448 24.08 -0.83 15.66
N VAL A 449 24.62 -0.75 16.87
CA VAL A 449 24.46 0.40 17.76
C VAL A 449 25.42 1.51 17.31
N VAL A 450 24.84 2.60 16.80
CA VAL A 450 25.56 3.76 16.25
C VAL A 450 25.55 4.97 17.19
N GLY A 451 25.09 4.79 18.43
CA GLY A 451 25.09 5.79 19.48
C GLY A 451 24.36 5.25 20.72
N GLU A 452 24.69 5.77 21.90
CA GLU A 452 23.89 5.46 23.09
C GLU A 452 22.55 6.19 23.01
N THR A 453 22.57 7.44 22.53
CA THR A 453 21.40 8.25 22.19
C THR A 453 21.75 9.16 21.01
N SER A 454 20.78 9.88 20.46
CA SER A 454 21.00 11.02 19.56
C SER A 454 21.90 12.14 20.16
N TYR A 455 22.00 12.24 21.49
CA TYR A 455 22.91 13.16 22.18
C TYR A 455 24.34 12.62 22.25
N THR A 456 24.57 11.34 21.99
CA THR A 456 25.89 10.71 22.00
C THR A 456 26.09 9.85 20.74
N PRO A 457 26.02 10.45 19.53
CA PRO A 457 26.13 9.71 18.29
C PRO A 457 27.59 9.27 18.02
N ASN A 458 27.77 8.10 17.43
CA ASN A 458 29.07 7.63 16.93
C ASN A 458 29.25 8.11 15.48
N LEU A 459 29.82 9.31 15.33
CA LEU A 459 30.00 9.96 14.03
C LEU A 459 30.82 9.12 13.03
N GLU A 460 31.90 8.46 13.48
CA GLU A 460 32.74 7.64 12.60
C GLU A 460 31.94 6.48 11.99
N LEU A 461 31.16 5.79 12.82
CA LEU A 461 30.34 4.66 12.37
C LEU A 461 29.14 5.10 11.52
N ILE A 462 28.51 6.25 11.84
CA ILE A 462 27.44 6.82 11.01
C ILE A 462 27.95 7.09 9.59
N LEU A 463 29.13 7.69 9.44
CA LEU A 463 29.71 7.97 8.13
C LEU A 463 30.20 6.70 7.42
N GLU A 464 30.74 5.72 8.16
CA GLU A 464 31.14 4.42 7.62
C GLU A 464 29.95 3.63 7.04
N LEU A 465 28.78 3.79 7.64
CA LEU A 465 27.56 3.13 7.20
C LEU A 465 26.90 3.80 5.99
N GLU A 466 27.36 4.96 5.52
CA GLU A 466 26.85 5.64 4.32
C GLU A 466 25.30 5.62 4.22
N PRO A 467 24.56 6.22 5.19
CA PRO A 467 23.11 6.24 5.17
C PRO A 467 22.55 7.24 4.16
N ASP A 468 21.41 6.91 3.58
CA ASP A 468 20.62 7.79 2.71
C ASP A 468 19.77 8.77 3.54
N PHE A 469 19.49 8.42 4.80
CA PHE A 469 18.64 9.17 5.70
C PHE A 469 19.02 8.94 7.16
N LEU A 470 19.06 10.01 7.96
CA LEU A 470 19.23 9.92 9.41
C LEU A 470 18.01 10.51 10.13
N PHE A 471 17.33 9.66 10.87
CA PHE A 471 16.19 10.01 11.72
C PHE A 471 16.64 10.04 13.18
N ALA A 472 16.48 11.17 13.85
CA ALA A 472 16.92 11.32 15.23
C ALA A 472 15.90 12.10 16.05
N ASP A 473 16.05 12.07 17.38
CA ASP A 473 15.29 13.01 18.19
C ASP A 473 15.94 14.41 18.22
N THR A 474 15.21 15.37 18.80
CA THR A 474 15.66 16.77 18.90
C THR A 474 16.96 16.99 19.70
N MET A 475 17.48 16.02 20.46
CA MET A 475 18.70 16.19 21.26
C MET A 475 19.95 16.28 20.39
N LEU A 476 19.93 15.72 19.17
CA LEU A 476 21.03 15.86 18.20
C LEU A 476 21.34 17.34 17.88
N SER A 477 20.35 18.23 17.96
CA SER A 477 20.54 19.67 17.73
C SER A 477 21.51 20.35 18.71
N TYR A 478 21.76 19.74 19.88
CA TYR A 478 22.75 20.21 20.84
C TYR A 478 24.19 19.76 20.49
N LYS A 479 24.36 18.91 19.48
CA LYS A 479 25.63 18.40 18.95
C LYS A 479 25.95 19.04 17.61
N THR A 480 26.15 20.35 17.63
CA THR A 480 26.27 21.16 16.41
C THR A 480 27.44 20.75 15.53
N GLU A 481 28.59 20.35 16.09
CA GLU A 481 29.76 19.95 15.29
C GLU A 481 29.50 18.61 14.57
N GLU A 482 28.92 17.63 15.26
CA GLU A 482 28.56 16.34 14.71
C GLU A 482 27.45 16.48 13.66
N LEU A 483 26.38 17.24 13.97
CA LEU A 483 25.28 17.49 13.04
C LEU A 483 25.73 18.17 11.74
N GLU A 484 26.57 19.21 11.83
CA GLU A 484 27.11 19.89 10.65
C GLU A 484 28.03 18.98 9.84
N THR A 485 28.77 18.07 10.49
CA THR A 485 29.61 17.09 9.80
C THR A 485 28.76 16.08 9.03
N ILE A 486 27.68 15.55 9.64
CA ILE A 486 26.74 14.63 8.99
C ILE A 486 26.09 15.31 7.78
N ARG A 487 25.60 16.54 7.93
CA ARG A 487 25.00 17.32 6.83
C ARG A 487 25.99 17.63 5.72
N SER A 488 27.24 17.97 6.06
CA SER A 488 28.30 18.24 5.08
C SER A 488 28.70 16.99 4.28
N ALA A 489 28.41 15.79 4.79
CA ALA A 489 28.56 14.53 4.06
C ALA A 489 27.40 14.25 3.09
N GLY A 490 26.39 15.12 3.02
CA GLY A 490 25.24 14.99 2.12
C GLY A 490 24.08 14.17 2.70
N ILE A 491 24.14 13.76 3.98
CA ILE A 491 23.11 12.95 4.62
C ILE A 491 21.95 13.86 5.08
N PRO A 492 20.71 13.66 4.60
CA PRO A 492 19.55 14.38 5.12
C PRO A 492 19.22 13.93 6.55
N VAL A 493 19.05 14.91 7.44
CA VAL A 493 18.80 14.69 8.87
C VAL A 493 17.45 15.28 9.26
N VAL A 494 16.49 14.43 9.62
CA VAL A 494 15.19 14.84 10.18
C VAL A 494 15.20 14.60 11.69
N MET A 495 14.84 15.64 12.44
CA MET A 495 14.77 15.59 13.90
C MET A 495 13.33 15.71 14.40
N GLU A 496 12.85 14.69 15.11
CA GLU A 496 11.50 14.67 15.67
C GLU A 496 11.47 14.45 17.19
N SER A 497 10.27 14.42 17.77
CA SER A 497 10.08 14.00 19.16
C SER A 497 9.00 12.93 19.19
N ALA A 498 9.38 11.71 19.58
CA ALA A 498 8.45 10.60 19.76
C ALA A 498 7.42 10.87 20.88
N SER A 499 7.63 11.88 21.74
CA SER A 499 6.67 12.27 22.78
C SER A 499 5.77 13.44 22.38
N ASN A 500 5.92 13.97 21.16
CA ASN A 500 5.07 15.03 20.63
C ASN A 500 3.95 14.45 19.77
N PHE A 501 2.90 13.97 20.42
CA PHE A 501 1.74 13.36 19.76
C PHE A 501 1.04 14.28 18.75
N THR A 502 1.11 15.61 18.91
CA THR A 502 0.49 16.53 17.93
C THR A 502 1.13 16.50 16.55
N ARG A 503 2.40 16.07 16.46
CA ARG A 503 3.11 15.89 15.20
C ARG A 503 3.04 14.46 14.66
N MET A 504 2.50 13.51 15.42
CA MET A 504 2.55 12.10 15.04
C MET A 504 1.91 11.82 13.68
N PRO A 505 0.74 12.40 13.35
CA PRO A 505 0.16 12.23 12.02
C PRO A 505 1.09 12.70 10.90
N ASP A 506 1.65 13.91 11.03
CA ASP A 506 2.62 14.45 10.06
C ASP A 506 3.83 13.51 9.91
N ILE A 507 4.37 13.00 11.03
CA ILE A 507 5.51 12.08 11.06
C ILE A 507 5.19 10.79 10.32
N ILE A 508 4.05 10.18 10.62
CA ILE A 508 3.60 8.94 10.00
C ILE A 508 3.38 9.12 8.50
N GLU A 509 2.75 10.22 8.08
CA GLU A 509 2.49 10.53 6.67
C GLU A 509 3.77 10.63 5.84
N TYR A 510 4.74 11.45 6.26
CA TYR A 510 5.97 11.57 5.47
C TYR A 510 6.86 10.33 5.57
N LEU A 511 6.87 9.59 6.69
CA LEU A 511 7.58 8.31 6.76
C LEU A 511 6.93 7.27 5.84
N GLY A 512 5.60 7.28 5.71
CA GLY A 512 4.86 6.49 4.73
C GLY A 512 5.28 6.80 3.30
N LEU A 513 5.51 8.08 2.97
CA LEU A 513 6.07 8.46 1.65
C LEU A 513 7.53 8.00 1.47
N ILE A 514 8.37 8.17 2.50
CA ILE A 514 9.79 7.77 2.47
C ILE A 514 9.95 6.27 2.24
N LEU A 515 9.06 5.46 2.83
CA LEU A 515 9.09 4.00 2.79
C LEU A 515 8.22 3.40 1.68
N ASP A 516 7.60 4.21 0.83
CA ASP A 516 6.62 3.78 -0.19
C ASP A 516 5.50 2.89 0.41
N ASN A 517 4.96 3.32 1.56
CA ASN A 517 3.95 2.61 2.32
C ASN A 517 2.87 3.55 2.90
N SER A 518 2.32 4.40 2.05
CA SER A 518 1.30 5.39 2.45
C SER A 518 -0.01 4.76 2.94
N GLU A 519 -0.38 3.57 2.46
CA GLU A 519 -1.57 2.84 2.94
C GLU A 519 -1.41 2.44 4.42
N LYS A 520 -0.25 1.89 4.79
CA LYS A 520 0.04 1.56 6.19
C LYS A 520 0.14 2.80 7.08
N ALA A 521 0.61 3.92 6.52
CA ALA A 521 0.61 5.20 7.22
C ALA A 521 -0.80 5.69 7.53
N GLU A 522 -1.74 5.57 6.58
CA GLU A 522 -3.15 5.91 6.79
C GLU A 522 -3.77 5.04 7.89
N GLU A 523 -3.56 3.71 7.85
CA GLU A 523 -4.03 2.79 8.90
C GLU A 523 -3.55 3.19 10.30
N LEU A 524 -2.26 3.53 10.44
CA LEU A 524 -1.69 3.95 11.73
C LEU A 524 -2.29 5.27 12.24
N VAL A 525 -2.50 6.24 11.34
CA VAL A 525 -3.13 7.52 11.70
C VAL A 525 -4.58 7.31 12.14
N GLU A 526 -5.33 6.46 11.43
CA GLU A 526 -6.71 6.11 11.78
C GLU A 526 -6.80 5.41 13.14
N PHE A 527 -5.92 4.44 13.40
CA PHE A 527 -5.81 3.77 14.70
C PHE A 527 -5.59 4.78 15.83
N MET A 528 -4.62 5.70 15.67
CA MET A 528 -4.33 6.70 16.69
C MET A 528 -5.50 7.66 16.91
N ALA A 529 -6.12 8.13 15.82
CA ALA A 529 -7.24 9.05 15.87
C ALA A 529 -8.49 8.42 16.52
N TYR A 530 -8.75 7.13 16.26
CA TYR A 530 -9.88 6.42 16.83
C TYR A 530 -9.86 6.43 18.36
N TYR A 531 -8.74 6.01 18.97
CA TYR A 531 -8.63 5.94 20.43
C TYR A 531 -8.51 7.31 21.09
N GLU A 532 -7.88 8.29 20.43
CA GLU A 532 -7.89 9.67 20.93
C GLU A 532 -9.32 10.24 20.96
N ASN A 533 -10.09 10.07 19.88
CA ASN A 533 -11.47 10.54 19.81
C ASN A 533 -12.38 9.81 20.82
N LEU A 534 -12.18 8.51 21.02
CA LEU A 534 -12.91 7.74 22.03
C LEU A 534 -12.80 8.38 23.42
N VAL A 535 -11.60 8.81 23.80
CA VAL A 535 -11.36 9.47 25.09
C VAL A 535 -12.02 10.84 25.12
N LEU A 536 -11.80 11.66 24.09
CA LEU A 536 -12.34 13.02 24.01
C LEU A 536 -13.88 13.04 24.09
N GLU A 537 -14.56 12.15 23.38
CA GLU A 537 -16.03 12.05 23.37
C GLU A 537 -16.59 11.66 24.75
N ARG A 538 -15.93 10.73 25.46
CA ARG A 538 -16.39 10.26 26.77
C ARG A 538 -16.24 11.31 27.86
N VAL A 539 -15.18 12.12 27.80
CA VAL A 539 -14.89 13.14 28.83
C VAL A 539 -15.49 14.52 28.53
N GLU A 540 -16.00 14.76 27.31
CA GLU A 540 -16.48 16.08 26.85
C GLU A 540 -17.51 16.71 27.82
N ASN A 541 -18.38 15.90 28.42
CA ASN A 541 -19.48 16.36 29.25
C ASN A 541 -19.13 16.48 30.75
N LEU A 542 -17.89 16.20 31.15
CA LEU A 542 -17.47 16.35 32.55
C LEU A 542 -17.44 17.82 32.96
N THR A 543 -18.15 18.14 34.04
CA THR A 543 -18.05 19.45 34.70
C THR A 543 -16.75 19.57 35.49
N GLU A 544 -16.30 20.80 35.78
CA GLU A 544 -15.08 21.04 36.57
C GLU A 544 -15.10 20.37 37.97
N THR A 545 -16.27 20.10 38.53
CA THR A 545 -16.40 19.38 39.81
C THR A 545 -16.36 17.87 39.68
N GLU A 546 -16.55 17.33 38.47
CA GLU A 546 -16.49 15.89 38.18
C GLU A 546 -15.09 15.46 37.73
N LYS A 547 -14.24 16.40 37.28
CA LYS A 547 -12.85 16.11 36.92
C LYS A 547 -12.00 15.83 38.17
N PRO A 548 -11.39 14.64 38.30
CA PRO A 548 -10.54 14.33 39.45
C PRO A 548 -9.28 15.19 39.43
N LYS A 549 -8.77 15.51 40.62
CA LYS A 549 -7.47 16.14 40.81
C LYS A 549 -6.37 15.11 40.72
N VAL A 550 -5.42 15.34 39.82
CA VAL A 550 -4.30 14.44 39.56
C VAL A 550 -2.99 15.06 40.01
N TYR A 551 -2.24 14.32 40.82
CA TYR A 551 -0.83 14.57 41.07
C TYR A 551 0.03 13.62 40.22
N ILE A 552 0.87 14.18 39.36
CA ILE A 552 1.83 13.44 38.54
C ILE A 552 3.26 13.65 39.03
N GLU A 553 4.04 12.58 39.12
CA GLU A 553 5.46 12.62 39.48
C GLU A 553 6.35 11.98 38.39
N TRP A 554 7.37 12.72 37.93
CA TRP A 554 8.12 12.45 36.71
C TRP A 554 9.21 11.39 36.84
N HIS A 555 10.38 11.67 37.40
CA HIS A 555 11.41 10.65 37.65
C HIS A 555 12.13 10.86 38.99
N GLU A 556 11.93 12.02 39.61
CA GLU A 556 12.39 12.35 40.96
C GLU A 556 11.17 12.62 41.86
N GLU A 557 11.35 12.42 43.16
CA GLU A 557 10.32 12.75 44.15
C GLU A 557 9.86 14.21 44.00
N TRP A 558 8.54 14.43 44.01
CA TRP A 558 7.92 15.76 43.95
C TRP A 558 8.14 16.55 42.66
N LEU A 559 8.94 16.04 41.71
CA LEU A 559 9.12 16.65 40.40
C LEU A 559 7.89 16.35 39.54
N SER A 560 7.12 17.39 39.22
CA SER A 560 5.83 17.27 38.52
C SER A 560 5.87 17.94 37.15
N PHE A 561 4.76 17.87 36.44
CA PHE A 561 4.53 18.50 35.14
C PHE A 561 3.43 19.55 35.28
N ALA A 562 3.69 20.79 34.86
CA ALA A 562 2.73 21.91 34.91
C ALA A 562 2.34 22.37 33.49
N GLU A 563 1.54 23.44 33.39
CA GLU A 563 1.13 24.06 32.12
C GLU A 563 2.35 24.28 31.19
N GLY A 564 2.19 23.96 29.91
CA GLY A 564 3.26 24.02 28.91
C GLY A 564 4.10 22.74 28.78
N SER A 565 3.74 21.66 29.48
CA SER A 565 4.27 20.31 29.25
C SER A 565 3.25 19.43 28.54
N SER A 566 3.72 18.49 27.70
CA SER A 566 2.85 17.51 27.03
C SER A 566 2.07 16.65 28.02
N SER A 567 2.68 16.25 29.13
CA SER A 567 2.01 15.50 30.20
C SER A 567 0.82 16.26 30.81
N HIS A 568 0.93 17.59 30.99
CA HIS A 568 -0.22 18.40 31.43
C HIS A 568 -1.36 18.34 30.42
N ASP A 569 -1.05 18.53 29.13
CA ASP A 569 -2.06 18.49 28.06
C ASP A 569 -2.77 17.14 28.00
N ILE A 570 -2.04 16.04 28.20
CA ILE A 570 -2.60 14.69 28.25
C ILE A 570 -3.49 14.50 29.49
N ILE A 571 -3.11 15.01 30.68
CA ILE A 571 -3.98 14.94 31.88
C ILE A 571 -5.31 15.64 31.61
N VAL A 572 -5.28 16.81 30.97
CA VAL A 572 -6.49 17.56 30.62
C VAL A 572 -7.31 16.81 29.56
N LYS A 573 -6.66 16.27 28.52
CA LYS A 573 -7.32 15.44 27.49
C LYS A 573 -7.98 14.18 28.07
N ALA A 574 -7.38 13.56 29.08
CA ALA A 574 -7.91 12.40 29.79
C ALA A 574 -9.06 12.75 30.78
N GLY A 575 -9.49 14.01 30.82
CA GLY A 575 -10.65 14.44 31.61
C GLY A 575 -10.34 14.73 33.08
N ALA A 576 -9.13 15.17 33.42
CA ALA A 576 -8.72 15.45 34.80
C ALA A 576 -8.12 16.85 35.00
N THR A 577 -8.01 17.26 36.26
CA THR A 577 -7.39 18.52 36.69
C THR A 577 -6.01 18.27 37.26
N ASN A 578 -4.96 18.76 36.61
CA ASN A 578 -3.59 18.67 37.11
C ASN A 578 -3.36 19.65 38.28
N ILE A 579 -3.01 19.15 39.48
CA ILE A 579 -2.79 20.02 40.66
C ILE A 579 -1.58 20.94 40.53
N ALA A 580 -0.64 20.64 39.63
CA ALA A 580 0.53 21.47 39.37
C ALA A 580 0.23 22.62 38.39
N ALA A 581 -0.95 22.65 37.77
CA ALA A 581 -1.35 23.71 36.85
C ALA A 581 -1.32 25.09 37.53
N GLY A 582 -0.71 26.08 36.86
CA GLY A 582 -0.59 27.44 37.39
C GLY A 582 0.30 27.62 38.63
N THR A 583 1.03 26.59 39.08
CA THR A 583 1.88 26.67 40.29
C THR A 583 3.24 27.33 40.06
N SER A 584 3.72 27.36 38.80
CA SER A 584 5.04 27.86 38.42
C SER A 584 5.04 28.34 36.96
N GLU A 585 6.00 29.19 36.59
CA GLU A 585 6.30 29.50 35.18
C GLU A 585 7.09 28.35 34.51
N SER A 586 7.67 27.44 35.29
CA SER A 586 8.34 26.23 34.78
C SER A 586 7.33 25.16 34.42
N SER A 587 7.49 24.51 33.26
CA SER A 587 6.68 23.36 32.83
C SER A 587 6.96 22.08 33.63
N SER A 588 8.02 22.06 34.44
CA SER A 588 8.38 20.93 35.30
C SER A 588 8.79 21.41 36.71
N PRO A 589 7.85 21.83 37.58
CA PRO A 589 8.17 22.30 38.92
C PRO A 589 8.37 21.15 39.92
N THR A 590 9.22 21.36 40.92
CA THR A 590 9.24 20.53 42.14
C THR A 590 8.21 21.09 43.12
N LEU A 591 7.21 20.28 43.47
CA LEU A 591 6.16 20.65 44.44
C LEU A 591 6.64 20.40 45.87
N SER A 592 6.04 21.09 46.86
CA SER A 592 6.31 20.75 48.26
C SER A 592 5.34 19.66 48.75
N PRO A 593 5.77 18.76 49.65
CA PRO A 593 4.87 17.75 50.23
C PRO A 593 3.61 18.37 50.84
N GLU A 594 3.75 19.49 51.56
CA GLU A 594 2.62 20.19 52.18
C GLU A 594 1.62 20.72 51.16
N PHE A 595 2.08 21.14 49.98
CA PHE A 595 1.20 21.61 48.91
C PHE A 595 0.40 20.44 48.34
N VAL A 596 1.04 19.30 48.06
CA VAL A 596 0.35 18.11 47.54
C VAL A 596 -0.68 17.61 48.55
N THR A 597 -0.33 17.56 49.84
CA THR A 597 -1.28 17.22 50.91
C THR A 597 -2.44 18.22 51.01
N GLU A 598 -2.19 19.53 50.83
CA GLU A 598 -3.25 20.55 50.87
C GLU A 598 -4.17 20.50 49.65
N GLN A 599 -3.65 20.17 48.46
CA GLN A 599 -4.46 20.00 47.26
C GLN A 599 -5.34 18.77 47.32
N ASP A 600 -4.91 17.75 48.07
CA ASP A 600 -5.60 16.48 48.30
C ASP A 600 -6.03 15.84 46.96
N PRO A 601 -5.07 15.28 46.19
CA PRO A 601 -5.37 14.69 44.90
C PRO A 601 -6.29 13.46 45.05
N ASP A 602 -7.20 13.32 44.09
CA ASP A 602 -8.07 12.15 43.94
C ASP A 602 -7.30 10.97 43.30
N VAL A 603 -6.30 11.28 42.45
CA VAL A 603 -5.45 10.29 41.78
C VAL A 603 -3.97 10.69 41.84
N ILE A 604 -3.09 9.72 42.11
CA ILE A 604 -1.63 9.89 42.02
C ILE A 604 -1.08 9.00 40.91
N ILE A 605 -0.29 9.57 40.00
CA ILE A 605 0.39 8.82 38.94
C ILE A 605 1.90 9.08 38.94
N ARG A 606 2.69 8.05 38.66
CA ARG A 606 4.16 8.10 38.65
C ARG A 606 4.73 7.45 37.39
N MET A 607 5.63 8.13 36.69
CA MET A 607 6.33 7.53 35.56
C MET A 607 7.52 6.67 36.04
N ALA A 608 7.53 5.39 35.72
CA ALA A 608 8.67 4.52 35.93
C ALA A 608 9.82 4.86 34.96
N SER A 609 11.04 4.60 35.39
CA SER A 609 12.22 4.70 34.53
C SER A 609 12.12 3.71 33.37
N SER A 610 12.66 4.08 32.21
CA SER A 610 12.75 3.19 31.05
C SER A 610 13.45 1.87 31.42
N GLY A 611 12.87 0.73 31.02
CA GLY A 611 13.37 -0.61 31.34
C GLY A 611 13.01 -1.13 32.74
N SER A 612 12.08 -0.48 33.45
CA SER A 612 11.56 -1.02 34.72
C SER A 612 10.70 -2.25 34.45
N ASN A 613 11.03 -3.38 35.07
CA ASN A 613 10.18 -4.57 35.07
C ASN A 613 9.03 -4.42 36.08
N PHE A 614 8.13 -5.41 36.10
CA PHE A 614 6.99 -5.46 37.03
C PHE A 614 7.38 -5.17 38.50
N THR A 615 8.42 -5.83 39.02
CA THR A 615 8.88 -5.63 40.41
C THR A 615 9.30 -4.19 40.69
N GLY A 616 9.98 -3.55 39.73
CA GLY A 616 10.38 -2.15 39.84
C GLY A 616 9.17 -1.21 39.91
N ILE A 617 8.20 -1.41 39.01
CA ILE A 617 6.96 -0.62 38.96
C ILE A 617 6.13 -0.81 40.25
N GLN A 618 5.99 -2.06 40.72
CA GLN A 618 5.28 -2.38 41.97
C GLN A 618 5.95 -1.70 43.18
N THR A 619 7.28 -1.79 43.29
CA THR A 619 8.03 -1.18 44.39
C THR A 619 7.83 0.34 44.45
N LEU A 620 7.78 1.01 43.29
CA LEU A 620 7.52 2.46 43.22
C LEU A 620 6.12 2.81 43.73
N ARG A 621 5.11 1.98 43.42
CA ARG A 621 3.75 2.17 43.93
C ARG A 621 3.69 2.02 45.45
N ASP A 622 4.28 0.95 45.97
CA ASP A 622 4.30 0.65 47.41
C ASP A 622 4.97 1.79 48.21
N GLU A 623 6.00 2.40 47.63
CA GLU A 623 6.63 3.57 48.20
C GLU A 623 5.66 4.76 48.28
N LEU A 624 4.93 5.06 47.21
CA LEU A 624 3.95 6.16 47.17
C LEU A 624 2.82 5.98 48.17
N LEU A 625 2.29 4.75 48.31
CA LEU A 625 1.22 4.42 49.27
C LEU A 625 1.64 4.68 50.72
N THR A 626 2.92 4.51 51.04
CA THR A 626 3.44 4.68 52.41
C THR A 626 4.14 6.01 52.64
N ARG A 627 4.34 6.83 51.59
CA ARG A 627 5.13 8.06 51.65
C ARG A 627 4.46 9.11 52.54
N SER A 628 5.23 9.63 53.49
CA SER A 628 4.79 10.75 54.34
C SER A 628 4.48 11.97 53.47
N GLY A 629 3.26 12.50 53.59
CA GLY A 629 2.73 13.58 52.74
C GLY A 629 1.72 13.10 51.68
N LEU A 630 1.77 11.82 51.30
CA LEU A 630 0.79 11.19 50.41
C LEU A 630 -0.16 10.26 51.17
N SER A 631 0.31 9.56 52.20
CA SER A 631 -0.44 8.48 52.87
C SER A 631 -1.79 8.86 53.52
N GLY A 632 -2.06 10.16 53.67
CA GLY A 632 -3.34 10.67 54.16
C GLY A 632 -4.21 11.37 53.10
N THR A 633 -3.79 11.35 51.83
CA THR A 633 -4.56 11.91 50.71
C THR A 633 -5.67 10.97 50.27
N THR A 634 -6.71 11.52 49.66
CA THR A 634 -7.83 10.76 49.11
C THR A 634 -7.34 9.65 48.17
N ALA A 635 -6.42 9.96 47.25
CA ALA A 635 -5.82 8.99 46.35
C ALA A 635 -5.23 7.76 47.04
N VAL A 636 -4.49 7.92 48.14
CA VAL A 636 -3.91 6.76 48.86
C VAL A 636 -4.98 6.01 49.64
N THR A 637 -5.91 6.71 50.28
CA THR A 637 -6.96 6.05 51.09
C THR A 637 -7.96 5.28 50.25
N GLU A 638 -8.15 5.67 48.99
CA GLU A 638 -9.03 5.01 48.02
C GLU A 638 -8.26 4.14 47.01
N ASP A 639 -6.97 3.91 47.25
CA ASP A 639 -6.06 3.07 46.44
C ASP A 639 -5.92 3.51 44.96
N GLN A 640 -6.14 4.79 44.67
CA GLN A 640 -6.03 5.44 43.35
C GLN A 640 -4.59 5.94 43.08
N VAL A 641 -3.61 5.03 43.24
CA VAL A 641 -2.19 5.30 43.01
C VAL A 641 -1.66 4.39 41.91
N TYR A 642 -1.14 4.96 40.83
CA TYR A 642 -0.71 4.23 39.64
C TYR A 642 0.71 4.56 39.22
N VAL A 643 1.36 3.60 38.58
CA VAL A 643 2.69 3.73 38.00
C VAL A 643 2.63 3.25 36.56
N TYR A 644 3.25 3.99 35.63
CA TYR A 644 3.29 3.64 34.21
C TYR A 644 4.71 3.72 33.65
N ALA A 645 5.03 2.87 32.67
CA ALA A 645 6.28 2.90 31.94
C ALA A 645 6.28 4.08 30.93
N SER A 646 7.39 4.82 30.84
CA SER A 646 7.49 5.98 29.95
C SER A 646 7.24 5.67 28.45
N VAL A 647 7.40 4.42 28.04
CA VAL A 647 7.27 3.98 26.64
C VAL A 647 5.83 3.99 26.12
N VAL A 648 4.81 3.87 26.98
CA VAL A 648 3.39 3.96 26.54
C VAL A 648 2.96 5.38 26.13
N PHE A 649 3.85 6.37 26.28
CA PHE A 649 3.65 7.74 25.80
C PHE A 649 4.64 8.14 24.70
N GLN A 650 5.23 7.16 24.01
CA GLN A 650 6.17 7.37 22.91
C GLN A 650 5.64 6.77 21.61
N GLY A 651 5.84 7.50 20.52
CA GLY A 651 5.56 7.08 19.16
C GLY A 651 4.13 6.58 18.99
N LEU A 652 4.02 5.40 18.38
CA LEU A 652 2.76 4.71 18.10
C LEU A 652 1.95 4.39 19.36
N ARG A 653 2.61 4.21 20.52
CA ARG A 653 1.95 3.75 21.75
C ARG A 653 1.17 4.84 22.49
N TYR A 654 1.28 6.12 22.09
CA TYR A 654 0.62 7.25 22.74
C TYR A 654 -0.87 7.02 23.11
N PRO A 655 -1.72 6.49 22.21
CA PRO A 655 -3.13 6.28 22.54
C PRO A 655 -3.33 5.30 23.69
N ILE A 656 -2.44 4.30 23.85
CA ILE A 656 -2.46 3.34 24.96
C ILE A 656 -2.27 4.06 26.29
N GLY A 657 -1.25 4.90 26.39
CA GLY A 657 -1.00 5.71 27.59
C GLY A 657 -2.19 6.62 27.92
N LEU A 658 -2.79 7.26 26.90
CA LEU A 658 -3.98 8.09 27.06
C LEU A 658 -5.17 7.29 27.61
N LEU A 659 -5.41 6.08 27.11
CA LEU A 659 -6.48 5.20 27.59
C LEU A 659 -6.27 4.76 29.04
N TYR A 660 -5.03 4.42 29.44
CA TYR A 660 -4.72 4.13 30.85
C TYR A 660 -5.08 5.30 31.74
N TRP A 661 -4.62 6.51 31.41
CA TRP A 661 -4.92 7.70 32.21
C TRP A 661 -6.41 8.02 32.24
N ALA A 662 -7.09 7.96 31.09
CA ALA A 662 -8.52 8.19 31.03
C ALA A 662 -9.32 7.21 31.90
N LYS A 663 -8.94 5.93 31.89
CA LYS A 663 -9.55 4.89 32.74
C LYS A 663 -9.23 5.09 34.22
N TRP A 664 -8.00 5.47 34.58
CA TRP A 664 -7.63 5.75 35.97
C TRP A 664 -8.34 6.97 36.53
N PHE A 665 -8.55 8.00 35.71
CA PHE A 665 -9.22 9.22 36.14
C PHE A 665 -10.73 9.03 36.20
N ASN A 666 -11.30 8.27 35.26
CA ASN A 666 -12.75 8.13 35.10
C ASN A 666 -13.17 6.67 34.89
N PRO A 667 -12.96 5.76 35.85
CA PRO A 667 -13.10 4.32 35.65
C PRO A 667 -14.48 3.89 35.13
N SER A 668 -15.57 4.50 35.62
CA SER A 668 -16.93 4.20 35.13
C SER A 668 -17.18 4.63 33.68
N LEU A 669 -16.56 5.72 33.21
CA LEU A 669 -16.70 6.15 31.80
C LEU A 669 -15.94 5.23 30.83
N PHE A 670 -14.98 4.45 31.34
CA PHE A 670 -14.10 3.58 30.57
C PHE A 670 -14.17 2.13 31.07
N ALA A 671 -15.31 1.71 31.64
CA ALA A 671 -15.48 0.37 32.20
C ALA A 671 -15.27 -0.73 31.15
N ASP A 672 -15.73 -0.49 29.92
CA ASP A 672 -15.65 -1.37 28.75
C ASP A 672 -14.31 -1.32 28.00
N VAL A 673 -13.39 -0.43 28.39
CA VAL A 673 -12.09 -0.28 27.74
C VAL A 673 -11.02 -1.01 28.53
N ASN A 674 -10.29 -1.93 27.89
CA ASN A 674 -9.10 -2.54 28.47
C ASN A 674 -7.84 -2.04 27.72
N PRO A 675 -7.09 -1.07 28.28
CA PRO A 675 -5.91 -0.54 27.60
C PRO A 675 -4.80 -1.57 27.41
N ASN A 676 -4.70 -2.60 28.27
CA ASN A 676 -3.68 -3.65 28.13
C ASN A 676 -3.98 -4.56 26.93
N GLU A 677 -5.23 -4.99 26.79
CA GLU A 677 -5.70 -5.80 25.65
C GLU A 677 -5.53 -5.04 24.32
N ILE A 678 -5.89 -3.75 24.29
CA ILE A 678 -5.68 -2.90 23.12
C ILE A 678 -4.17 -2.77 22.79
N HIS A 679 -3.31 -2.76 23.81
CA HIS A 679 -1.87 -2.72 23.63
C HIS A 679 -1.34 -4.03 23.06
N GLU A 680 -1.82 -5.17 23.55
CA GLU A 680 -1.51 -6.51 23.02
C GLU A 680 -1.92 -6.62 21.54
N ASP A 681 -3.16 -6.24 21.21
CA ASP A 681 -3.68 -6.24 19.84
C ASP A 681 -2.83 -5.37 18.91
N MET A 682 -2.49 -4.14 19.34
CA MET A 682 -1.64 -3.24 18.58
C MET A 682 -0.25 -3.85 18.33
N ILE A 683 0.37 -4.49 19.33
CA ILE A 683 1.68 -5.11 19.17
C ILE A 683 1.62 -6.30 18.21
N GLN A 684 0.59 -7.13 18.32
CA GLN A 684 0.37 -8.26 17.44
C GLN A 684 0.07 -7.82 15.99
N GLU A 685 -0.72 -6.76 15.81
CA GLU A 685 -1.14 -6.27 14.49
C GLU A 685 0.00 -5.58 13.72
N PHE A 686 0.75 -4.69 14.37
CA PHE A 686 1.76 -3.87 13.70
C PHE A 686 3.16 -4.48 13.71
N PHE A 687 3.45 -5.42 14.62
CA PHE A 687 4.79 -6.02 14.75
C PHE A 687 4.79 -7.55 14.65
N GLY A 688 3.64 -8.21 14.80
CA GLY A 688 3.58 -9.66 14.76
C GLY A 688 4.19 -10.34 15.99
N GLU A 689 4.35 -9.61 17.10
CA GLU A 689 4.95 -10.08 18.35
C GLU A 689 3.92 -10.08 19.50
N GLU A 690 4.28 -10.69 20.63
CA GLU A 690 3.49 -10.63 21.87
C GLU A 690 3.94 -9.46 22.74
N LEU A 691 3.02 -8.87 23.52
CA LEU A 691 3.36 -7.81 24.46
C LEU A 691 4.15 -8.40 25.64
N GLU A 692 5.45 -8.12 25.70
CA GLU A 692 6.29 -8.47 26.82
C GLU A 692 6.32 -7.34 27.87
N ASP A 693 6.32 -7.68 29.15
CA ASP A 693 6.37 -6.77 30.33
C ASP A 693 5.07 -6.09 30.77
N VAL A 694 5.12 -5.49 31.97
CA VAL A 694 4.03 -4.67 32.55
C VAL A 694 4.34 -3.20 32.33
N TYR A 695 3.41 -2.50 31.67
CA TYR A 695 3.57 -1.08 31.32
C TYR A 695 2.78 -0.13 32.21
N ALA A 696 1.86 -0.66 33.01
CA ALA A 696 0.96 0.11 33.84
C ALA A 696 0.57 -0.75 35.06
N TYR A 697 0.56 -0.15 36.25
CA TYR A 697 0.29 -0.88 37.48
C TYR A 697 -0.41 -0.02 38.56
N PRO A 698 -1.42 -0.56 39.25
CA PRO A 698 -2.13 -1.79 38.89
C PRO A 698 -2.86 -1.60 37.57
N GLU A 699 -3.01 -2.70 36.82
CA GLU A 699 -4.01 -2.74 35.77
C GLU A 699 -5.39 -2.74 36.43
N ILE A 700 -6.35 -2.02 35.86
CA ILE A 700 -7.70 -1.95 36.41
C ILE A 700 -8.64 -2.70 35.48
N VAL A 701 -9.39 -3.65 36.01
CA VAL A 701 -10.49 -4.29 35.31
C VAL A 701 -11.80 -3.89 35.97
N THR A 702 -12.76 -3.45 35.16
CA THR A 702 -14.12 -3.16 35.62
C THR A 702 -15.06 -4.19 35.02
N VAL A 703 -15.79 -4.90 35.87
CA VAL A 703 -16.74 -5.94 35.46
C VAL A 703 -18.10 -5.71 36.10
N MET A 704 -19.15 -6.09 35.38
CA MET A 704 -20.49 -6.21 35.95
C MET A 704 -20.64 -7.56 36.64
N ASP A 705 -21.13 -7.59 37.87
CA ASP A 705 -21.47 -8.84 38.55
C ASP A 705 -22.88 -9.36 38.17
N GLY A 706 -23.29 -10.48 38.75
CA GLY A 706 -24.60 -11.09 38.53
C GLY A 706 -25.78 -10.28 39.06
N ASN A 707 -25.55 -9.26 39.89
CA ASN A 707 -26.57 -8.30 40.36
C ASN A 707 -26.59 -7.02 39.51
N ASN A 708 -25.85 -6.98 38.41
CA ASN A 708 -25.61 -5.77 37.61
C ASN A 708 -24.98 -4.62 38.42
N ALA A 709 -24.09 -4.93 39.36
CA ALA A 709 -23.23 -3.93 40.00
C ALA A 709 -21.86 -3.88 39.30
N GLU A 710 -21.35 -2.67 39.05
CA GLU A 710 -19.97 -2.45 38.61
C GLU A 710 -19.00 -2.75 39.76
N ILE A 711 -17.96 -3.51 39.45
CA ILE A 711 -16.87 -3.82 40.37
C ILE A 711 -15.57 -3.49 39.66
N THR A 712 -14.74 -2.71 40.34
CA THR A 712 -13.39 -2.35 39.91
C THR A 712 -12.38 -3.18 40.69
N VAL A 713 -11.47 -3.84 39.98
CA VAL A 713 -10.46 -4.74 40.54
C VAL A 713 -9.08 -4.33 40.04
N ASN A 714 -8.13 -4.24 40.97
CA ASN A 714 -6.72 -4.00 40.67
C ASN A 714 -6.02 -5.34 40.40
N LEU A 715 -5.32 -5.44 39.28
CA LEU A 715 -4.55 -6.61 38.86
C LEU A 715 -3.05 -6.46 39.16
N PRO A 716 -2.34 -7.59 39.41
CA PRO A 716 -2.88 -8.94 39.50
C PRO A 716 -3.59 -9.16 40.85
N VAL A 717 -4.68 -9.91 40.84
CA VAL A 717 -5.33 -10.39 42.08
C VAL A 717 -4.46 -11.49 42.68
N GLU A 718 -4.03 -11.35 43.93
CA GLU A 718 -3.14 -12.31 44.60
C GLU A 718 -3.75 -12.95 45.87
N ARG A 719 -4.76 -12.30 46.46
CA ARG A 719 -5.41 -12.74 47.71
C ARG A 719 -6.92 -12.80 47.54
N ILE A 720 -7.43 -14.01 47.30
CA ILE A 720 -8.83 -14.27 47.00
C ILE A 720 -9.53 -14.91 48.19
N VAL A 721 -10.70 -14.38 48.56
CA VAL A 721 -11.65 -15.09 49.40
C VAL A 721 -12.77 -15.64 48.50
N SER A 722 -13.01 -16.96 48.54
CA SER A 722 -14.04 -17.61 47.73
C SER A 722 -15.09 -18.27 48.61
N ILE A 723 -16.33 -17.76 48.57
CA ILE A 723 -17.43 -18.18 49.45
C ILE A 723 -18.56 -18.76 48.59
N ASN A 724 -18.32 -19.92 47.98
CA ASN A 724 -19.30 -20.81 47.32
C ASN A 724 -18.49 -21.93 46.64
N SER A 725 -18.94 -23.19 46.75
CA SER A 725 -18.21 -24.35 46.20
C SER A 725 -17.97 -24.26 44.69
N GLY A 726 -18.96 -23.86 43.90
CA GLY A 726 -18.84 -23.74 42.44
C GLY A 726 -17.88 -22.62 42.01
N LEU A 727 -17.90 -21.48 42.72
CA LEU A 727 -16.93 -20.40 42.46
C LEU A 727 -15.51 -20.82 42.83
N THR A 728 -15.34 -21.55 43.95
CA THR A 728 -14.03 -22.10 44.34
C THR A 728 -13.50 -23.07 43.29
N GLU A 729 -14.33 -23.99 42.78
CA GLU A 729 -13.92 -24.90 41.71
C GLU A 729 -13.53 -24.18 40.42
N ILE A 730 -14.28 -23.15 40.00
CA ILE A 730 -13.92 -22.33 38.84
C ILE A 730 -12.56 -21.66 39.04
N LEU A 731 -12.34 -21.01 40.19
CA LEU A 731 -11.06 -20.35 40.49
C LEU A 731 -9.89 -21.33 40.47
N CYS A 732 -10.06 -22.52 41.06
CA CYS A 732 -9.04 -23.55 41.04
C CYS A 732 -8.76 -24.06 39.61
N ALA A 733 -9.79 -24.22 38.79
CA ALA A 733 -9.65 -24.63 37.40
C ALA A 733 -8.96 -23.59 36.52
N LEU A 734 -9.12 -22.31 36.86
CA LEU A 734 -8.39 -21.18 36.29
C LEU A 734 -6.97 -21.02 36.86
N GLY A 735 -6.46 -22.01 37.61
CA GLY A 735 -5.11 -22.00 38.17
C GLY A 735 -4.93 -21.07 39.38
N CYS A 736 -6.00 -20.48 39.92
CA CYS A 736 -5.92 -19.49 41.00
C CYS A 736 -5.90 -20.09 42.40
N GLN A 737 -5.69 -21.41 42.54
CA GLN A 737 -5.76 -22.11 43.82
C GLN A 737 -4.83 -21.50 44.88
N ASP A 738 -3.58 -21.19 44.51
CA ASP A 738 -2.57 -20.67 45.44
C ASP A 738 -2.86 -19.24 45.91
N LYS A 739 -3.78 -18.55 45.22
CA LYS A 739 -4.25 -17.21 45.54
C LYS A 739 -5.43 -17.22 46.52
N ILE A 740 -6.08 -18.36 46.74
CA ILE A 740 -7.23 -18.45 47.65
C ILE A 740 -6.74 -18.49 49.10
N VAL A 741 -7.03 -17.43 49.86
CA VAL A 741 -6.61 -17.25 51.26
C VAL A 741 -7.72 -17.59 52.27
N GLY A 742 -8.97 -17.69 51.81
CA GLY A 742 -10.11 -18.08 52.64
C GLY A 742 -11.23 -18.71 51.83
N ARG A 743 -11.91 -19.70 52.41
CA ARG A 743 -13.05 -20.39 51.80
C ARG A 743 -14.22 -20.57 52.76
N ASP A 744 -15.40 -20.90 52.24
CA ASP A 744 -16.51 -21.37 53.08
C ASP A 744 -16.37 -22.84 53.46
N GLN A 745 -17.25 -23.31 54.34
CA GLN A 745 -17.24 -24.70 54.81
C GLN A 745 -17.64 -25.70 53.72
N SER A 746 -18.40 -25.25 52.70
CA SER A 746 -18.95 -26.08 51.62
C SER A 746 -17.95 -26.34 50.48
N SER A 747 -16.99 -25.44 50.26
CA SER A 747 -15.93 -25.58 49.26
C SER A 747 -14.93 -26.66 49.65
N THR A 748 -15.16 -27.90 49.20
CA THR A 748 -14.30 -29.05 49.50
C THR A 748 -13.50 -29.56 48.29
N LEU A 749 -13.75 -29.01 47.10
CA LEU A 749 -13.12 -29.42 45.85
C LEU A 749 -12.37 -28.25 45.18
N PRO A 750 -11.27 -28.55 44.45
CA PRO A 750 -10.53 -29.80 44.52
C PRO A 750 -9.95 -30.05 45.93
N PRO A 751 -9.61 -31.30 46.33
CA PRO A 751 -9.18 -31.60 47.70
C PRO A 751 -8.00 -30.77 48.23
N SER A 752 -7.23 -30.16 47.35
CA SER A 752 -6.16 -29.22 47.68
C SER A 752 -6.63 -27.95 48.39
N VAL A 753 -7.90 -27.55 48.28
CA VAL A 753 -8.45 -26.38 48.98
C VAL A 753 -8.75 -26.65 50.46
N LEU A 754 -8.68 -27.92 50.90
CA LEU A 754 -9.09 -28.29 52.26
C LEU A 754 -8.19 -27.67 53.34
N ASP A 755 -6.93 -27.36 53.01
CA ASP A 755 -5.97 -26.71 53.91
C ASP A 755 -6.18 -25.19 54.05
N ILE A 756 -7.03 -24.60 53.20
CA ILE A 756 -7.35 -23.16 53.23
C ILE A 756 -8.27 -22.86 54.42
N PRO A 757 -8.05 -21.76 55.16
CA PRO A 757 -8.89 -21.36 56.28
C PRO A 757 -10.38 -21.26 55.93
N VAL A 758 -11.23 -21.86 56.78
CA VAL A 758 -12.68 -21.71 56.69
C VAL A 758 -13.11 -20.43 57.39
N ILE A 759 -13.75 -19.53 56.65
CA ILE A 759 -14.15 -18.19 57.10
C ILE A 759 -15.66 -18.03 57.29
N GLY A 760 -16.45 -19.08 57.14
CA GLY A 760 -17.91 -19.03 57.27
C GLY A 760 -18.57 -20.35 56.91
N GLU A 761 -19.85 -20.50 57.26
CA GLU A 761 -20.62 -21.69 56.88
C GLU A 761 -20.98 -21.68 55.39
N ASN A 762 -21.38 -20.52 54.88
CA ASN A 762 -21.79 -20.25 53.50
C ASN A 762 -21.83 -18.72 53.28
N SER A 763 -22.21 -18.29 52.07
CA SER A 763 -22.23 -16.88 51.65
C SER A 763 -23.26 -16.02 52.40
N TYR A 764 -24.28 -16.60 53.03
CA TYR A 764 -25.23 -15.86 53.86
C TYR A 764 -24.64 -15.48 55.24
N LEU A 765 -23.68 -16.26 55.76
CA LEU A 765 -23.08 -16.07 57.09
C LEU A 765 -21.53 -16.19 57.08
N PRO A 766 -20.81 -15.31 56.37
CA PRO A 766 -19.35 -15.23 56.49
C PRO A 766 -18.95 -14.49 57.78
N ASN A 767 -17.77 -14.83 58.31
CA ASN A 767 -17.15 -14.15 59.44
C ASN A 767 -16.33 -12.96 58.94
N VAL A 768 -16.89 -11.76 59.05
CA VAL A 768 -16.28 -10.50 58.57
C VAL A 768 -14.90 -10.25 59.19
N GLU A 769 -14.72 -10.51 60.49
CA GLU A 769 -13.42 -10.26 61.16
C GLU A 769 -12.32 -11.14 60.57
N LEU A 770 -12.62 -12.42 60.30
CA LEU A 770 -11.68 -13.34 59.66
C LEU A 770 -11.41 -12.96 58.20
N VAL A 771 -12.43 -12.51 57.46
CA VAL A 771 -12.24 -12.01 56.09
C VAL A 771 -11.27 -10.83 56.08
N LEU A 772 -11.48 -9.85 56.96
CA LEU A 772 -10.63 -8.66 57.04
C LEU A 772 -9.20 -8.98 57.50
N GLU A 773 -9.02 -9.93 58.42
CA GLU A 773 -7.69 -10.40 58.87
C GLU A 773 -6.89 -11.06 57.74
N LEU A 774 -7.57 -11.61 56.73
CA LEU A 774 -6.92 -12.18 55.55
C LEU A 774 -6.51 -11.14 54.52
N GLU A 775 -6.87 -9.86 54.67
CA GLU A 775 -6.52 -8.78 53.74
C GLU A 775 -6.70 -9.18 52.25
N PRO A 776 -7.93 -9.55 51.81
CA PRO A 776 -8.16 -9.99 50.44
C PRO A 776 -8.21 -8.82 49.47
N ASP A 777 -7.70 -9.05 48.25
CA ASP A 777 -7.83 -8.13 47.12
C ASP A 777 -9.23 -8.21 46.51
N LEU A 778 -9.89 -9.38 46.62
CA LEU A 778 -11.19 -9.66 46.02
C LEU A 778 -11.93 -10.78 46.76
N LEU A 779 -13.25 -10.62 46.89
CA LEU A 779 -14.15 -11.63 47.45
C LEU A 779 -15.14 -12.12 46.37
N PHE A 780 -15.18 -13.41 46.12
CA PHE A 780 -16.20 -14.07 45.30
C PHE A 780 -17.29 -14.67 46.19
N ALA A 781 -18.56 -14.34 45.92
CA ALA A 781 -19.71 -14.89 46.63
C ALA A 781 -20.91 -15.10 45.68
N ASP A 782 -21.90 -15.87 46.12
CA ASP A 782 -23.16 -16.03 45.39
C ASP A 782 -24.23 -15.00 45.81
N SER A 783 -25.42 -15.14 45.23
CA SER A 783 -26.57 -14.25 45.45
C SER A 783 -27.08 -14.23 46.90
N MET A 784 -26.62 -15.14 47.78
CA MET A 784 -27.04 -15.19 49.18
C MET A 784 -26.41 -14.09 50.04
N LEU A 785 -25.21 -13.61 49.71
CA LEU A 785 -24.50 -12.61 50.51
C LEU A 785 -25.28 -11.28 50.61
N PRO A 786 -25.79 -10.68 49.52
CA PRO A 786 -26.57 -9.44 49.59
C PRO A 786 -27.85 -9.51 50.43
N TYR A 787 -28.43 -10.70 50.66
CA TYR A 787 -29.60 -10.84 51.54
C TYR A 787 -29.27 -10.60 53.02
N ASN A 788 -27.99 -10.69 53.41
CA ASN A 788 -27.51 -10.29 54.72
C ASN A 788 -26.87 -8.89 54.66
N THR A 789 -27.73 -7.87 54.62
CA THR A 789 -27.31 -6.47 54.40
C THR A 789 -26.29 -5.97 55.43
N GLU A 790 -26.39 -6.40 56.69
CA GLU A 790 -25.43 -5.98 57.74
C GLU A 790 -24.01 -6.44 57.43
N VAL A 791 -23.84 -7.68 56.99
CA VAL A 791 -22.53 -8.25 56.64
C VAL A 791 -22.03 -7.69 55.32
N TYR A 792 -22.90 -7.59 54.32
CA TYR A 792 -22.55 -7.05 53.00
C TYR A 792 -22.08 -5.59 53.06
N ASP A 793 -22.77 -4.74 53.82
CA ASP A 793 -22.41 -3.33 53.98
C ASP A 793 -21.10 -3.16 54.77
N GLN A 794 -20.80 -4.05 55.72
CA GLN A 794 -19.52 -4.03 56.46
C GLN A 794 -18.33 -4.33 55.55
N LEU A 795 -18.45 -5.37 54.70
CA LEU A 795 -17.39 -5.74 53.77
C LEU A 795 -17.17 -4.64 52.71
N LYS A 796 -18.25 -4.03 52.20
CA LYS A 796 -18.15 -2.87 51.30
C LYS A 796 -17.51 -1.65 51.96
N ALA A 797 -17.89 -1.33 53.19
CA ALA A 797 -17.33 -0.20 53.93
C ALA A 797 -15.84 -0.39 54.26
N ALA A 798 -15.34 -1.63 54.23
CA ALA A 798 -13.93 -1.94 54.37
C ALA A 798 -13.13 -1.82 53.05
N GLY A 799 -13.79 -1.48 51.94
CA GLY A 799 -13.13 -1.28 50.65
C GLY A 799 -12.79 -2.57 49.88
N ILE A 800 -13.28 -3.73 50.31
CA ILE A 800 -13.05 -5.00 49.61
C ILE A 800 -13.97 -5.07 48.36
N PRO A 801 -13.43 -5.24 47.14
CA PRO A 801 -14.22 -5.57 45.96
C PRO A 801 -14.95 -6.91 46.16
N ILE A 802 -16.25 -6.97 45.85
CA ILE A 802 -17.08 -8.17 46.05
C ILE A 802 -17.76 -8.54 44.73
N PHE A 803 -17.34 -9.65 44.11
CA PHE A 803 -17.96 -10.23 42.93
C PHE A 803 -19.08 -11.20 43.29
N ILE A 804 -20.32 -10.84 42.96
CA ILE A 804 -21.49 -11.69 43.16
C ILE A 804 -21.85 -12.45 41.89
N SER A 805 -21.91 -13.78 41.94
CA SER A 805 -22.50 -14.60 40.87
C SER A 805 -22.96 -15.95 41.38
N ASP A 806 -24.11 -16.44 40.90
CA ASP A 806 -24.56 -17.80 41.18
C ASP A 806 -24.02 -18.77 40.13
N PRO A 807 -23.12 -19.72 40.48
CA PRO A 807 -22.58 -20.67 39.51
C PRO A 807 -23.54 -21.83 39.20
N SER A 808 -24.66 -21.93 39.91
CA SER A 808 -25.59 -23.08 39.91
C SER A 808 -26.90 -22.81 39.17
N ASP A 809 -27.26 -21.55 38.96
CA ASP A 809 -28.56 -21.17 38.42
C ASP A 809 -28.46 -20.04 37.37
N PRO A 810 -28.68 -20.33 36.08
CA PRO A 810 -29.06 -19.27 35.14
C PRO A 810 -30.48 -18.84 35.54
N GLU A 811 -30.68 -17.59 35.95
CA GLU A 811 -32.02 -17.12 36.36
C GLU A 811 -33.08 -17.56 35.32
N PRO A 812 -34.18 -18.20 35.76
CA PRO A 812 -35.17 -18.75 34.86
C PRO A 812 -36.07 -17.63 34.39
N THR A 813 -35.65 -16.94 33.34
CA THR A 813 -36.65 -16.59 32.34
C THR A 813 -36.94 -17.88 31.57
N ALA A 814 -38.10 -18.49 31.86
CA ALA A 814 -38.62 -19.54 30.99
C ALA A 814 -38.49 -19.01 29.54
N HIS A 815 -37.92 -19.80 28.64
CA HIS A 815 -37.67 -19.45 27.23
C HIS A 815 -36.39 -18.64 26.92
N SER A 816 -35.35 -18.66 27.76
CA SER A 816 -34.01 -18.25 27.31
C SER A 816 -33.49 -19.23 26.23
N ASN A 817 -32.96 -18.70 25.12
CA ASN A 817 -32.25 -19.51 24.12
C ASN A 817 -30.85 -19.92 24.60
N GLU A 818 -30.42 -19.44 25.75
CA GLU A 818 -29.12 -19.74 26.35
C GLU A 818 -29.15 -21.09 27.08
N THR A 819 -28.19 -21.96 26.79
CA THR A 819 -28.04 -23.23 27.51
C THR A 819 -27.32 -23.05 28.84
N VAL A 820 -27.40 -24.04 29.72
CA VAL A 820 -26.59 -24.07 30.96
C VAL A 820 -25.08 -24.03 30.66
N ILE A 821 -24.67 -24.56 29.50
CA ILE A 821 -23.27 -24.55 29.05
C ILE A 821 -22.85 -23.15 28.62
N ASP A 822 -23.68 -22.45 27.85
CA ASP A 822 -23.43 -21.08 27.42
C ASP A 822 -23.27 -20.14 28.62
N PHE A 823 -24.15 -20.30 29.62
CA PHE A 823 -24.06 -19.55 30.87
C PHE A 823 -22.74 -19.82 31.60
N SER A 824 -22.35 -21.09 31.74
CA SER A 824 -21.08 -21.47 32.37
C SER A 824 -19.88 -20.90 31.62
N CYS A 825 -19.89 -20.94 30.28
CA CYS A 825 -18.85 -20.32 29.46
C CYS A 825 -18.71 -18.83 29.78
N LYS A 826 -19.82 -18.07 29.75
CA LYS A 826 -19.81 -16.64 30.05
C LYS A 826 -19.31 -16.34 31.46
N LEU A 827 -19.72 -17.13 32.45
CA LEU A 827 -19.29 -16.96 33.84
C LEU A 827 -17.79 -17.22 33.99
N VAL A 828 -17.29 -18.32 33.44
CA VAL A 828 -15.86 -18.67 33.53
C VAL A 828 -15.00 -17.64 32.80
N SER A 829 -15.40 -17.19 31.60
CA SER A 829 -14.70 -16.11 30.89
C SER A 829 -14.69 -14.81 31.68
N LYS A 830 -15.81 -14.44 32.32
CA LYS A 830 -15.90 -13.24 33.16
C LYS A 830 -15.03 -13.35 34.42
N ILE A 831 -14.98 -14.51 35.08
CA ILE A 831 -14.09 -14.70 36.24
C ILE A 831 -12.63 -14.65 35.78
N ALA A 832 -12.31 -15.26 34.63
CA ALA A 832 -10.98 -15.28 34.06
C ALA A 832 -10.45 -13.89 33.71
N SER A 833 -11.30 -12.98 33.21
CA SER A 833 -10.90 -11.58 32.98
C SER A 833 -10.56 -10.82 34.26
N ILE A 834 -11.07 -11.26 35.42
CA ILE A 834 -10.80 -10.65 36.73
C ILE A 834 -9.53 -11.22 37.37
N VAL A 835 -9.18 -12.47 37.08
CA VAL A 835 -8.04 -13.16 37.73
C VAL A 835 -6.83 -13.35 36.81
N GLY A 836 -6.92 -12.89 35.56
CA GLY A 836 -5.85 -12.99 34.56
C GLY A 836 -5.65 -14.41 34.04
N ALA A 837 -6.74 -15.14 33.75
CA ALA A 837 -6.72 -16.55 33.34
C ALA A 837 -7.45 -16.83 32.01
N GLN A 838 -7.47 -15.86 31.10
CA GLN A 838 -8.25 -15.88 29.84
C GLN A 838 -7.89 -17.08 28.95
N GLU A 839 -6.61 -17.44 28.82
CA GLU A 839 -6.17 -18.59 28.01
C GLU A 839 -6.73 -19.93 28.55
N THR A 840 -6.68 -20.12 29.87
CA THR A 840 -7.24 -21.32 30.52
C THR A 840 -8.76 -21.37 30.38
N ALA A 841 -9.43 -20.22 30.49
CA ALA A 841 -10.86 -20.12 30.25
C ALA A 841 -11.24 -20.45 28.80
N SER A 842 -10.47 -19.99 27.81
CA SER A 842 -10.68 -20.33 26.40
C SER A 842 -10.63 -21.84 26.18
N THR A 843 -9.62 -22.51 26.75
CA THR A 843 -9.50 -23.98 26.71
C THR A 843 -10.72 -24.68 27.34
N TYR A 844 -11.24 -24.17 28.46
CA TYR A 844 -12.45 -24.68 29.08
C TYR A 844 -13.68 -24.49 28.18
N VAL A 845 -13.88 -23.29 27.66
CA VAL A 845 -15.01 -22.93 26.80
C VAL A 845 -15.05 -23.82 25.56
N ASP A 846 -13.93 -23.97 24.86
CA ASP A 846 -13.82 -24.82 23.68
C ASP A 846 -14.20 -26.27 24.00
N TYR A 847 -13.70 -26.80 25.11
CA TYR A 847 -13.93 -28.18 25.53
C TYR A 847 -15.42 -28.45 25.84
N ILE A 848 -16.11 -27.57 26.57
CA ILE A 848 -17.51 -27.80 26.93
C ILE A 848 -18.47 -27.43 25.81
N GLN A 849 -18.14 -26.46 24.95
CA GLN A 849 -18.95 -26.12 23.78
C GLN A 849 -18.99 -27.25 22.77
N TYR A 850 -17.90 -28.00 22.59
CA TYR A 850 -17.91 -29.22 21.78
C TYR A 850 -19.05 -30.19 22.19
N TYR A 851 -19.23 -30.43 23.49
CA TYR A 851 -20.31 -31.28 23.99
C TYR A 851 -21.69 -30.64 23.87
N ASN A 852 -21.78 -29.31 24.02
CA ASN A 852 -23.03 -28.58 23.80
C ASN A 852 -23.52 -28.75 22.36
N GLU A 853 -22.66 -28.45 21.39
CA GLU A 853 -22.93 -28.60 19.96
C GLU A 853 -23.31 -30.04 19.61
N LEU A 854 -22.59 -31.02 20.16
CA LEU A 854 -22.86 -32.44 19.95
C LEU A 854 -24.25 -32.85 20.47
N VAL A 855 -24.67 -32.34 21.62
CA VAL A 855 -26.02 -32.60 22.16
C VAL A 855 -27.07 -31.95 21.26
N GLN A 856 -26.88 -30.70 20.86
CA GLN A 856 -27.82 -30.00 19.98
C GLN A 856 -27.99 -30.71 18.63
N GLU A 857 -26.88 -31.13 17.99
CA GLU A 857 -26.90 -31.85 16.71
C GLU A 857 -27.70 -33.16 16.82
N ARG A 858 -27.49 -33.93 17.89
CA ARG A 858 -28.15 -35.23 18.08
C ARG A 858 -29.64 -35.09 18.33
N LEU A 859 -30.07 -33.99 18.96
CA LEU A 859 -31.47 -33.75 19.32
C LEU A 859 -32.26 -33.00 18.24
N GLU A 860 -31.61 -32.43 17.21
CA GLU A 860 -32.20 -31.53 16.21
C GLU A 860 -33.48 -32.09 15.54
N ASN A 861 -33.53 -33.41 15.34
CA ASN A 861 -34.63 -34.08 14.65
C ASN A 861 -35.73 -34.64 15.56
N LEU A 862 -35.63 -34.44 16.88
CA LEU A 862 -36.65 -34.90 17.82
C LEU A 862 -37.90 -34.04 17.78
N THR A 863 -39.05 -34.69 17.76
CA THR A 863 -40.33 -34.04 17.99
C THR A 863 -40.70 -34.13 19.47
N GLU A 864 -41.65 -33.31 19.92
CA GLU A 864 -42.19 -33.39 21.29
C GLU A 864 -42.71 -34.78 21.66
N ALA A 865 -43.15 -35.60 20.68
CA ALA A 865 -43.60 -36.96 20.94
C ALA A 865 -42.45 -37.93 21.23
N ASP A 866 -41.21 -37.58 20.86
CA ASP A 866 -40.01 -38.39 21.05
C ASP A 866 -39.31 -38.09 22.39
N LYS A 867 -39.71 -37.03 23.10
CA LYS A 867 -39.12 -36.61 24.36
C LYS A 867 -39.87 -37.24 25.56
N PRO A 868 -39.18 -37.92 26.50
CA PRO A 868 -39.83 -38.49 27.68
C PRO A 868 -40.27 -37.39 28.64
N LYS A 869 -41.38 -37.63 29.35
CA LYS A 869 -41.77 -36.77 30.46
C LYS A 869 -40.89 -37.05 31.68
N VAL A 870 -40.36 -36.00 32.28
CA VAL A 870 -39.42 -36.08 33.39
C VAL A 870 -39.96 -35.33 34.60
N LEU A 871 -39.98 -36.00 35.75
CA LEU A 871 -40.09 -35.35 37.05
C LEU A 871 -38.68 -35.08 37.57
N LEU A 872 -38.34 -33.81 37.73
CA LEU A 872 -37.08 -33.38 38.33
C LEU A 872 -37.33 -32.94 39.78
N GLU A 873 -36.75 -33.63 40.75
CA GLU A 873 -36.91 -33.33 42.16
C GLU A 873 -35.65 -32.63 42.74
N TRP A 874 -35.84 -31.58 43.52
CA TRP A 874 -34.79 -30.74 44.09
C TRP A 874 -34.26 -31.28 45.43
N TYR A 875 -34.55 -30.63 46.58
CA TYR A 875 -34.12 -31.08 47.91
C TYR A 875 -35.16 -31.87 48.69
N SER A 876 -36.46 -31.66 48.43
CA SER A 876 -37.56 -32.39 49.08
C SER A 876 -38.38 -33.19 48.04
N PRO A 877 -39.03 -34.31 48.42
CA PRO A 877 -39.90 -35.03 47.50
C PRO A 877 -40.94 -34.09 46.87
N TYR A 878 -41.13 -34.20 45.56
CA TYR A 878 -42.06 -33.40 44.75
C TYR A 878 -41.78 -31.89 44.68
N GLU A 879 -40.81 -31.38 45.44
CA GLU A 879 -40.27 -30.04 45.24
C GLU A 879 -39.45 -30.06 43.96
N THR A 880 -39.84 -29.24 42.98
CA THR A 880 -39.22 -29.17 41.65
C THR A 880 -38.90 -27.71 41.34
N PHE A 881 -38.30 -27.45 40.19
CA PHE A 881 -38.07 -26.11 39.67
C PHE A 881 -38.32 -26.11 38.16
N VAL A 882 -38.66 -24.94 37.63
CA VAL A 882 -38.80 -24.71 36.19
C VAL A 882 -37.46 -24.19 35.67
N THR A 883 -36.62 -25.07 35.15
CA THR A 883 -35.26 -24.70 34.69
C THR A 883 -35.10 -24.91 33.18
N PRO A 884 -34.49 -23.96 32.46
CA PRO A 884 -33.99 -24.18 31.11
C PRO A 884 -32.84 -25.21 31.15
N GLY A 885 -32.91 -26.26 30.34
CA GLY A 885 -31.83 -27.24 30.19
C GLY A 885 -32.27 -28.69 30.08
N LEU A 886 -33.38 -29.08 30.71
CA LEU A 886 -33.91 -30.45 30.58
C LEU A 886 -34.56 -30.68 29.21
N ASP A 887 -35.23 -29.66 28.70
CA ASP A 887 -35.74 -29.56 27.34
C ASP A 887 -34.62 -29.60 26.29
N GLN A 888 -33.53 -28.87 26.56
CA GLN A 888 -32.31 -28.87 25.74
C GLN A 888 -31.55 -30.20 25.81
N ALA A 889 -31.73 -30.99 26.88
CA ALA A 889 -31.24 -32.36 27.00
C ALA A 889 -32.20 -33.41 26.42
N GLY A 890 -33.31 -32.99 25.79
CA GLY A 890 -34.22 -33.90 25.07
C GLY A 890 -35.31 -34.55 25.93
N GLY A 891 -35.60 -34.03 27.13
CA GLY A 891 -36.74 -34.41 27.98
C GLY A 891 -37.83 -33.33 28.02
N ILE A 892 -38.97 -33.61 28.66
CA ILE A 892 -40.03 -32.63 28.94
C ILE A 892 -40.25 -32.57 30.45
N ASN A 893 -39.97 -31.42 31.08
CA ASN A 893 -40.22 -31.26 32.51
C ASN A 893 -41.74 -31.22 32.77
N ILE A 894 -42.26 -32.14 33.60
CA ILE A 894 -43.70 -32.15 33.91
C ILE A 894 -44.18 -30.89 34.65
N ALA A 895 -43.25 -30.13 35.22
CA ALA A 895 -43.50 -28.88 35.91
C ALA A 895 -43.34 -27.63 35.03
N GLU A 896 -43.03 -27.76 33.74
CA GLU A 896 -42.66 -26.63 32.86
C GLU A 896 -43.69 -25.48 32.82
N ASN A 897 -44.97 -25.80 33.00
CA ASN A 897 -46.07 -24.82 32.99
C ASN A 897 -46.43 -24.26 34.39
N GLN A 898 -45.65 -24.58 35.43
CA GLN A 898 -45.87 -24.01 36.76
C GLN A 898 -45.38 -22.55 36.81
N THR A 899 -46.08 -21.70 37.57
CA THR A 899 -45.79 -20.26 37.65
C THR A 899 -44.92 -19.86 38.84
N GLU A 900 -44.71 -20.79 39.78
CA GLU A 900 -43.79 -20.59 40.91
C GLU A 900 -42.40 -21.11 40.54
N TYR A 901 -41.34 -20.48 41.07
CA TYR A 901 -39.95 -20.84 40.77
C TYR A 901 -39.59 -22.25 41.25
N ALA A 902 -39.98 -22.60 42.49
CA ALA A 902 -39.75 -23.91 43.09
C ALA A 902 -41.06 -24.50 43.65
N PRO A 903 -42.00 -24.95 42.81
CA PRO A 903 -43.28 -25.45 43.27
C PRO A 903 -43.11 -26.82 43.93
N VAL A 904 -43.92 -27.08 44.96
CA VAL A 904 -44.12 -28.43 45.47
C VAL A 904 -45.32 -29.04 44.76
N LEU A 905 -45.06 -29.99 43.85
CA LEU A 905 -46.11 -30.65 43.09
C LEU A 905 -46.96 -31.54 43.99
N SER A 906 -48.28 -31.57 43.74
CA SER A 906 -49.12 -32.56 44.41
C SER A 906 -48.87 -33.95 43.85
N THR A 907 -49.00 -34.97 44.70
CA THR A 907 -48.91 -36.37 44.28
C THR A 907 -49.88 -36.69 43.16
N GLU A 908 -51.12 -36.20 43.23
CA GLU A 908 -52.12 -36.41 42.19
C GLU A 908 -51.69 -35.83 40.83
N PHE A 909 -51.03 -34.67 40.84
CA PHE A 909 -50.51 -34.05 39.62
C PHE A 909 -49.39 -34.90 39.01
N VAL A 910 -48.44 -35.37 39.83
CA VAL A 910 -47.33 -36.22 39.34
C VAL A 910 -47.87 -37.52 38.73
N VAL A 911 -48.83 -38.17 39.39
CA VAL A 911 -49.47 -39.39 38.89
C VAL A 911 -50.27 -39.11 37.61
N GLU A 912 -50.96 -37.98 37.52
CA GLU A 912 -51.69 -37.57 36.31
C GLU A 912 -50.75 -37.29 35.13
N GLN A 913 -49.61 -36.64 35.37
CA GLN A 913 -48.62 -36.38 34.34
C GLN A 913 -47.92 -37.65 33.86
N ASN A 914 -47.82 -38.65 34.76
CA ASN A 914 -47.24 -39.97 34.53
C ASN A 914 -45.84 -39.88 33.90
N PRO A 915 -44.84 -39.32 34.60
CA PRO A 915 -43.50 -39.17 34.05
C PRO A 915 -42.87 -40.51 33.69
N ASP A 916 -42.16 -40.54 32.58
CA ASP A 916 -41.39 -41.68 32.09
C ASP A 916 -40.05 -41.81 32.83
N ILE A 917 -39.54 -40.70 33.38
CA ILE A 917 -38.27 -40.61 34.11
C ILE A 917 -38.48 -39.79 35.39
N ILE A 918 -37.84 -40.20 36.49
CA ILE A 918 -37.66 -39.37 37.69
C ILE A 918 -36.17 -39.10 37.88
N ILE A 919 -35.78 -37.84 38.05
CA ILE A 919 -34.41 -37.43 38.35
C ILE A 919 -34.43 -36.69 39.69
N ARG A 920 -33.55 -37.06 40.63
CA ARG A 920 -33.46 -36.44 41.96
C ARG A 920 -32.08 -35.85 42.21
N ALA A 921 -32.02 -34.57 42.57
CA ALA A 921 -30.80 -33.94 43.06
C ALA A 921 -30.51 -34.34 44.51
N ILE A 922 -29.23 -34.52 44.84
CA ILE A 922 -28.74 -34.68 46.23
C ILE A 922 -27.51 -33.80 46.48
N SER A 923 -27.14 -33.64 47.75
CA SER A 923 -25.86 -33.05 48.14
C SER A 923 -25.12 -34.08 49.00
N SER A 924 -24.26 -34.88 48.38
CA SER A 924 -23.44 -35.86 49.10
C SER A 924 -22.07 -35.25 49.39
N LEU A 925 -21.80 -34.93 50.65
CA LEU A 925 -20.54 -34.29 51.08
C LEU A 925 -19.27 -35.07 50.68
N ASN A 926 -19.38 -36.40 50.58
CA ASN A 926 -18.27 -37.30 50.24
C ASN A 926 -18.46 -38.01 48.88
N HIS A 927 -19.53 -37.70 48.14
CA HIS A 927 -19.90 -38.38 46.90
C HIS A 927 -19.91 -39.91 47.01
N GLU A 928 -20.45 -40.43 48.12
CA GLU A 928 -20.51 -41.87 48.40
C GLU A 928 -21.68 -42.52 47.65
N GLU A 929 -21.40 -43.58 46.87
CA GLU A 929 -22.42 -44.31 46.09
C GLU A 929 -23.64 -44.75 46.93
N ALA A 930 -23.43 -45.06 48.21
CA ALA A 930 -24.49 -45.46 49.12
C ALA A 930 -25.58 -44.39 49.29
N ASP A 931 -25.21 -43.11 49.30
CA ASP A 931 -26.17 -42.00 49.43
C ASP A 931 -27.12 -41.95 48.24
N PHE A 932 -26.60 -42.18 47.03
CA PHE A 932 -27.37 -42.19 45.80
C PHE A 932 -28.29 -43.42 45.72
N VAL A 933 -27.78 -44.59 46.10
CA VAL A 933 -28.54 -45.84 46.16
C VAL A 933 -29.69 -45.73 47.16
N ASP A 934 -29.43 -45.18 48.35
CA ASP A 934 -30.45 -45.02 49.38
C ASP A 934 -31.54 -44.04 48.92
N MET A 935 -31.18 -42.95 48.24
CA MET A 935 -32.12 -42.00 47.65
C MET A 935 -32.97 -42.64 46.54
N GLN A 936 -32.36 -43.39 45.62
CA GLN A 936 -33.11 -44.09 44.56
C GLN A 936 -34.10 -45.09 45.16
N ASN A 937 -33.66 -45.87 46.16
CA ASN A 937 -34.51 -46.84 46.84
C ASN A 937 -35.68 -46.17 47.57
N GLU A 938 -35.48 -44.99 48.17
CA GLU A 938 -36.54 -44.19 48.76
C GLU A 938 -37.62 -43.87 47.72
N ILE A 939 -37.23 -43.27 46.59
CA ILE A 939 -38.14 -42.90 45.49
C ILE A 939 -38.89 -44.13 44.96
N MET A 940 -38.16 -45.23 44.71
CA MET A 940 -38.72 -46.49 44.21
C MET A 940 -39.71 -47.14 45.19
N SER A 941 -39.62 -46.80 46.47
CA SER A 941 -40.49 -47.35 47.53
C SER A 941 -41.77 -46.54 47.78
N ARG A 942 -41.94 -45.37 47.14
CA ARG A 942 -43.10 -44.49 47.32
C ARG A 942 -44.38 -45.15 46.80
N PRO A 943 -45.31 -45.59 47.68
CA PRO A 943 -46.47 -46.39 47.26
C PRO A 943 -47.40 -45.64 46.31
N GLU A 944 -47.48 -44.33 46.44
CA GLU A 944 -48.27 -43.45 45.58
C GLU A 944 -47.79 -43.37 44.12
N LEU A 945 -46.51 -43.70 43.85
CA LEU A 945 -45.93 -43.70 42.51
C LEU A 945 -45.88 -45.11 41.89
N SER A 946 -46.44 -46.12 42.56
CA SER A 946 -46.31 -47.52 42.14
C SER A 946 -46.85 -47.85 40.74
N ASP A 947 -47.77 -47.03 40.22
CA ASP A 947 -48.33 -47.15 38.87
C ASP A 947 -47.72 -46.16 37.84
N VAL A 948 -46.72 -45.35 38.24
CA VAL A 948 -46.06 -44.36 37.36
C VAL A 948 -45.02 -45.04 36.46
N ASN A 949 -44.96 -44.63 35.19
CA ASN A 949 -44.07 -45.21 34.17
C ASN A 949 -42.61 -45.29 34.65
N ALA A 950 -42.07 -44.21 35.22
CA ALA A 950 -40.70 -44.17 35.73
C ALA A 950 -40.41 -45.29 36.75
N ILE A 951 -41.32 -45.53 37.71
CA ILE A 951 -41.15 -46.59 38.73
C ILE A 951 -41.31 -47.97 38.10
N LEU A 952 -42.32 -48.16 37.24
CA LEU A 952 -42.58 -49.44 36.58
C LEU A 952 -41.42 -49.89 35.69
N ASN A 953 -40.73 -48.94 35.06
CA ASN A 953 -39.61 -49.19 34.15
C ASN A 953 -38.24 -49.02 34.83
N GLY A 954 -38.19 -48.67 36.12
CA GLY A 954 -36.95 -48.42 36.86
C GLY A 954 -36.10 -47.28 36.28
N GLN A 955 -36.73 -46.26 35.71
CA GLN A 955 -36.07 -45.06 35.17
C GLN A 955 -36.02 -43.96 36.25
N VAL A 956 -35.29 -44.24 37.33
CA VAL A 956 -35.15 -43.34 38.49
C VAL A 956 -33.69 -43.04 38.72
N TYR A 957 -33.29 -41.81 38.44
CA TYR A 957 -31.91 -41.35 38.47
C TYR A 957 -31.66 -40.43 39.64
N VAL A 958 -30.46 -40.49 40.20
CA VAL A 958 -30.02 -39.58 41.26
C VAL A 958 -28.73 -38.90 40.82
N TYR A 959 -28.62 -37.59 40.99
CA TYR A 959 -27.43 -36.83 40.63
C TYR A 959 -27.03 -35.84 41.73
N ASP A 960 -25.74 -35.55 41.83
CA ASP A 960 -25.23 -34.57 42.79
C ASP A 960 -25.43 -33.15 42.26
N TRP A 961 -25.87 -32.25 43.14
CA TRP A 961 -26.10 -30.85 42.81
C TRP A 961 -24.87 -30.17 42.22
N VAL A 962 -23.65 -30.57 42.60
CA VAL A 962 -22.42 -30.00 42.03
C VAL A 962 -22.30 -30.22 40.52
N ALA A 963 -22.98 -31.22 39.95
CA ALA A 963 -22.95 -31.50 38.51
C ALA A 963 -23.87 -30.56 37.69
N ARG A 964 -24.66 -29.70 38.34
CA ARG A 964 -25.53 -28.72 37.67
C ARG A 964 -24.81 -27.43 37.29
N GLY A 965 -23.83 -27.02 38.10
CA GLY A 965 -23.21 -25.71 38.03
C GLY A 965 -21.69 -25.74 37.94
N GLY A 966 -21.10 -24.55 37.90
CA GLY A 966 -19.66 -24.36 37.84
C GLY A 966 -19.03 -25.08 36.64
N ILE A 967 -17.84 -25.64 36.87
CA ILE A 967 -17.07 -26.32 35.82
C ILE A 967 -17.66 -27.69 35.44
N ARG A 968 -18.56 -28.26 36.25
CA ARG A 968 -19.11 -29.62 36.06
C ARG A 968 -20.45 -29.66 35.33
N CYS A 969 -21.02 -28.50 34.98
CA CYS A 969 -22.33 -28.40 34.33
C CYS A 969 -22.46 -29.30 33.09
N VAL A 970 -21.40 -29.43 32.28
CA VAL A 970 -21.35 -30.31 31.10
C VAL A 970 -21.60 -31.78 31.46
N VAL A 971 -21.12 -32.23 32.63
CA VAL A 971 -21.29 -33.61 33.09
C VAL A 971 -22.75 -33.88 33.42
N GLY A 972 -23.40 -32.99 34.17
CA GLY A 972 -24.83 -33.10 34.47
C GLY A 972 -25.68 -33.03 33.21
N TYR A 973 -25.36 -32.12 32.30
CA TYR A 973 -26.04 -31.96 31.02
C TYR A 973 -25.97 -33.24 30.16
N LEU A 974 -24.81 -33.87 30.07
CA LEU A 974 -24.63 -35.14 29.35
C LEU A 974 -25.35 -36.32 30.02
N TYR A 975 -25.41 -36.37 31.36
CA TYR A 975 -26.23 -37.38 32.06
C TYR A 975 -27.71 -37.21 31.73
N TRP A 976 -28.23 -35.98 31.77
CA TRP A 976 -29.62 -35.72 31.40
C TRP A 976 -29.90 -36.10 29.94
N ALA A 977 -29.01 -35.74 29.00
CA ALA A 977 -29.15 -36.10 27.60
C ALA A 977 -29.16 -37.63 27.40
N LYS A 978 -28.27 -38.33 28.09
CA LYS A 978 -28.17 -39.79 28.03
C LYS A 978 -29.37 -40.51 28.67
N TRP A 979 -29.93 -39.98 29.76
CA TRP A 979 -31.11 -40.56 30.38
C TRP A 979 -32.39 -40.31 29.58
N CYS A 980 -32.53 -39.11 29.00
CA CYS A 980 -33.68 -38.78 28.17
C CYS A 980 -33.63 -39.49 26.81
N GLN A 981 -32.45 -39.62 26.21
CA GLN A 981 -32.27 -40.14 24.85
C GLN A 981 -31.14 -41.19 24.76
N PRO A 982 -31.24 -42.34 25.45
CA PRO A 982 -30.14 -43.27 25.62
C PRO A 982 -29.57 -43.83 24.32
N SER A 983 -30.38 -44.02 23.29
CA SER A 983 -29.91 -44.50 21.98
C SER A 983 -29.10 -43.47 21.20
N LEU A 984 -29.31 -42.17 21.45
CA LEU A 984 -28.58 -41.11 20.79
C LEU A 984 -27.23 -40.83 21.44
N PHE A 985 -27.03 -41.26 22.70
CA PHE A 985 -25.82 -40.99 23.49
C PHE A 985 -25.15 -42.27 24.05
N GLU A 986 -25.27 -43.40 23.35
CA GLU A 986 -24.69 -44.68 23.78
C GLU A 986 -23.16 -44.61 23.88
N ASP A 987 -22.53 -43.87 22.96
CA ASP A 987 -21.09 -43.68 22.82
C ASP A 987 -20.48 -42.66 23.81
N ILE A 988 -21.31 -41.86 24.48
CA ILE A 988 -20.85 -40.87 25.45
C ILE A 988 -20.87 -41.45 26.85
N ASP A 989 -19.74 -41.39 27.56
CA ASP A 989 -19.63 -41.75 28.98
C ASP A 989 -19.41 -40.49 29.83
N PRO A 990 -20.47 -39.91 30.45
CA PRO A 990 -20.33 -38.69 31.24
C PRO A 990 -19.37 -38.83 32.43
N ALA A 991 -19.19 -40.05 32.98
CA ALA A 991 -18.20 -40.28 34.04
C ALA A 991 -16.76 -40.13 33.50
N ALA A 992 -16.50 -40.62 32.29
CA ALA A 992 -15.22 -40.44 31.62
C ALA A 992 -14.96 -38.95 31.32
N VAL A 993 -15.98 -38.22 30.83
CA VAL A 993 -15.89 -36.76 30.61
C VAL A 993 -15.56 -36.02 31.90
N SER A 994 -16.18 -36.40 33.03
CA SER A 994 -15.87 -35.84 34.35
C SER A 994 -14.42 -36.10 34.76
N SER A 995 -13.91 -37.31 34.56
CA SER A 995 -12.51 -37.65 34.85
C SER A 995 -11.53 -36.90 33.95
N GLU A 996 -11.85 -36.72 32.66
CA GLU A 996 -11.06 -35.93 31.72
C GLU A 996 -11.01 -34.45 32.14
N LEU A 997 -12.16 -33.85 32.45
CA LEU A 997 -12.27 -32.48 32.92
C LEU A 997 -11.47 -32.27 34.21
N ASN A 998 -11.59 -33.18 35.18
CA ASN A 998 -10.81 -33.13 36.42
C ASN A 998 -9.29 -33.19 36.14
N GLN A 999 -8.87 -34.06 35.21
CA GLN A 999 -7.47 -34.20 34.86
C GLN A 999 -6.92 -32.96 34.14
N MET A 1000 -7.72 -32.33 33.27
CA MET A 1000 -7.35 -31.12 32.53
C MET A 1000 -7.19 -29.92 33.46
N PHE A 1001 -8.17 -29.66 34.34
CA PHE A 1001 -8.24 -28.39 35.07
C PHE A 1001 -7.76 -28.48 36.53
N PHE A 1002 -7.76 -29.67 37.14
CA PHE A 1002 -7.24 -29.87 38.50
C PHE A 1002 -5.98 -30.72 38.55
N GLY A 1003 -5.52 -31.25 37.40
CA GLY A 1003 -4.33 -32.10 37.33
C GLY A 1003 -4.46 -33.46 38.04
N THR A 1004 -5.65 -33.81 38.53
CA THR A 1004 -5.91 -35.03 39.31
C THR A 1004 -7.30 -35.55 39.03
N ASN A 1005 -7.49 -36.86 39.14
CA ASN A 1005 -8.84 -37.42 39.14
C ASN A 1005 -9.45 -37.33 40.54
N ILE A 1006 -10.68 -36.83 40.63
CA ILE A 1006 -11.40 -36.70 41.90
C ILE A 1006 -12.32 -37.93 42.07
N PRO A 1007 -12.07 -38.79 43.07
CA PRO A 1007 -12.88 -39.99 43.27
C PRO A 1007 -14.27 -39.62 43.83
N GLY A 1008 -15.32 -40.27 43.34
CA GLY A 1008 -16.68 -40.05 43.82
C GLY A 1008 -17.73 -40.46 42.78
N VAL A 1009 -18.96 -40.67 43.23
CA VAL A 1009 -20.13 -40.85 42.36
C VAL A 1009 -20.85 -39.51 42.28
N TYR A 1010 -21.09 -39.03 41.06
CA TYR A 1010 -21.79 -37.76 40.81
C TYR A 1010 -23.18 -37.97 40.21
N ALA A 1011 -23.46 -39.19 39.75
CA ALA A 1011 -24.75 -39.61 39.25
C ALA A 1011 -24.89 -41.12 39.38
N TYR A 1012 -26.11 -41.60 39.61
CA TYR A 1012 -26.44 -42.99 39.80
C TYR A 1012 -27.66 -43.40 38.96
N PRO A 1013 -27.56 -44.50 38.19
CA PRO A 1013 -28.60 -45.01 37.31
C PRO A 1013 -29.77 -45.67 38.04
#